data_AF-A0A8C3GEK0-F1
#
_entry.id   AF-A0A8C3GEK0-F1
#
_cell.length_a   1.000
_cell.length_b   1.000
_cell.length_c   1.000
_cell.angle_alpha   90.00
_cell.angle_beta   90.00
_cell.angle_gamma   90.00
#
_symmetry.space_group_name_H-M   'P 1'
#
loop_
_entity.id
_entity.type
_entity.pdbx_description
1 polymer ?
#
loop_
_entity_poly.entity_id
_entity_poly.type
_entity_poly.pdbx_seq_one_letter_code
_entity_poly.pdbx_strand_id
1 'polypeptide(L)'
;MAEEQSAKPYLEESAFEALEKDFQEVINLLKGDKTLEKFQIEYEKLHAVLKKSHENEKRLMEKCRELNAELVVNSSKVAALTKLTKDDRETISSMKAEIEKAWKMVDAAYEKEQKAKETIHSLQEEVARLTNMTERESGLSLGQEYNIRDLLKLKEEITKERDQLLSEVVTLRQSLTQATEQQQDTERAKNEAEQAVMQLQQEIQMRQNEASREARKKEKMEKELKNLQAEMDNKQSEIKNLQQVMHKNKEEQVKMERHLKEQKILSEKAGKELEQIQVKYSQLVQESTQHNTMFENVMKDVYQKTTELKAKEEEVNQMRLEISKLNKLRDVLQGKLRVAEEQKVDAGHERESLKIEISGLEKAQESLCFPPQKVIKATNATQKQINLVKLHEQSRKNLEEEIQNYKNEAQKQRKIIYQLEKDRENLINEANDLKQKVLQNLKDIELREIQICDYEKKIQESEIKLKQQQNLCEVVRTERNLYSKNLVEAKDEIAEMKKRLKSVTQQAEQLTEEITDKEAALAKAHQEHQQTEREKDALKAELLKMKKQALETKRFIENQEAEERKLLKIIAEADAERLRQKKEYERVINERDILGSQLVRRNDEVALLYEKIKIQQSILNKGEAQYRQRTEDIRLLKLEIKKLRREKGILGKSVANVEELRQEVHHMRKELLREQTRCKVLEEELENPLNVHRWRKLEASDPSTYELIQKIQRLQKQLISKTGEVIEKELLLQEKEKLYVELKHVLARQPGPEAAEQLQLYRHTLREKTKQLKVLSSELNMYESQSQEYKYEIERLANELLNVKKKYLAQKRKEQQAKEKERSLAEMESEFPRRKPDVPRFTGGGFALSRPLPRVTA
;
A
#
# COMPACT_ATOMS: atom_id res chain seq x y z
N MET A 1 -24.40 -26.90 39.59
CA MET A 1 -23.41 -27.93 39.97
C MET A 1 -22.15 -27.70 39.13
N ALA A 2 -21.20 -26.89 39.61
CA ALA A 2 -19.91 -26.62 38.94
C ALA A 2 -18.91 -25.87 39.85
N GLU A 3 -18.81 -26.21 41.14
CA GLU A 3 -17.93 -25.47 42.09
C GLU A 3 -16.60 -26.19 42.38
N GLU A 4 -16.49 -27.50 42.08
CA GLU A 4 -15.26 -28.27 42.28
C GLU A 4 -14.28 -28.17 41.08
N GLN A 5 -13.53 -27.06 40.97
CA GLN A 5 -12.28 -27.07 40.19
C GLN A 5 -11.30 -25.90 40.37
N SER A 6 -11.68 -24.78 41.01
CA SER A 6 -10.85 -23.56 41.02
C SER A 6 -9.51 -23.66 41.78
N ALA A 7 -9.35 -24.64 42.68
CA ALA A 7 -8.22 -24.74 43.60
C ALA A 7 -6.92 -25.35 43.03
N LYS A 8 -6.96 -25.99 41.85
CA LYS A 8 -5.78 -26.71 41.30
C LYS A 8 -4.56 -25.87 40.89
N PRO A 9 -4.67 -24.65 40.31
CA PRO A 9 -3.53 -24.01 39.63
C PRO A 9 -2.30 -23.77 40.51
N TYR A 10 -2.49 -23.37 41.78
CA TYR A 10 -1.40 -23.06 42.70
C TYR A 10 -0.55 -24.29 43.08
N LEU A 11 -1.12 -25.50 43.00
CA LEU A 11 -0.39 -26.74 43.29
C LEU A 11 0.54 -27.14 42.14
N GLU A 12 0.11 -26.92 40.89
CA GLU A 12 0.89 -27.23 39.68
C GLU A 12 2.06 -26.25 39.52
N GLU A 13 1.82 -24.96 39.77
CA GLU A 13 2.84 -23.91 39.68
C GLU A 13 3.91 -24.06 40.78
N SER A 14 3.51 -24.36 42.02
CA SER A 14 4.44 -24.67 43.12
C SER A 14 5.23 -25.96 42.92
N ALA A 15 4.69 -26.94 42.19
CA ALA A 15 5.40 -28.18 41.88
C ALA A 15 6.48 -27.96 40.81
N PHE A 16 6.23 -27.10 39.82
CA PHE A 16 7.23 -26.75 38.82
C PHE A 16 8.39 -25.93 39.43
N GLU A 17 8.10 -24.98 40.34
CA GLU A 17 9.14 -24.21 41.03
C GLU A 17 10.04 -25.06 41.95
N ALA A 18 9.53 -26.18 42.48
CA ALA A 18 10.35 -27.17 43.19
C ALA A 18 11.27 -27.91 42.20
N LEU A 19 10.71 -28.44 41.10
CA LEU A 19 11.49 -29.12 40.07
C LEU A 19 12.61 -28.25 39.47
N GLU A 20 12.35 -26.97 39.21
CA GLU A 20 13.37 -26.06 38.67
C GLU A 20 14.52 -25.80 39.67
N LYS A 21 14.28 -25.90 40.99
CA LYS A 21 15.37 -25.87 41.99
C LYS A 21 16.18 -27.17 41.95
N ASP A 22 15.52 -28.33 41.98
CA ASP A 22 16.18 -29.65 41.94
C ASP A 22 17.07 -29.77 40.68
N PHE A 23 16.56 -29.36 39.51
CA PHE A 23 17.34 -29.30 38.27
C PHE A 23 18.56 -28.37 38.39
N GLN A 24 18.42 -27.19 38.99
CA GLN A 24 19.53 -26.26 39.18
C GLN A 24 20.59 -26.77 40.17
N GLU A 25 20.18 -27.45 41.25
CA GLU A 25 21.11 -28.09 42.18
C GLU A 25 21.90 -29.22 41.51
N VAL A 26 21.24 -30.12 40.76
CA VAL A 26 21.92 -31.18 39.99
C VAL A 26 22.86 -30.59 38.94
N ILE A 27 22.47 -29.54 38.22
CA ILE A 27 23.34 -28.84 37.26
C ILE A 27 24.58 -28.26 37.97
N ASN A 28 24.44 -27.72 39.18
CA ASN A 28 25.55 -27.15 39.94
C ASN A 28 26.48 -28.21 40.55
N LEU A 29 25.96 -29.39 40.89
CA LEU A 29 26.77 -30.55 41.27
C LEU A 29 27.57 -31.10 40.08
N LEU A 30 26.94 -31.23 38.90
CA LEU A 30 27.60 -31.72 37.68
C LEU A 30 28.75 -30.82 37.21
N LYS A 31 28.65 -29.49 37.42
CA LYS A 31 29.73 -28.52 37.15
C LYS A 31 31.01 -28.75 37.97
N GLY A 32 30.95 -29.55 39.04
CA GLY A 32 32.09 -29.88 39.88
C GLY A 32 33.06 -30.88 39.25
N ASP A 33 32.60 -31.75 38.35
CA ASP A 33 33.39 -32.87 37.82
C ASP A 33 33.51 -32.83 36.29
N LYS A 34 34.73 -32.60 35.81
CA LYS A 34 35.06 -32.51 34.39
C LYS A 34 34.81 -33.81 33.60
N THR A 35 34.70 -34.96 34.26
CA THR A 35 34.35 -36.22 33.59
C THR A 35 32.86 -36.28 33.19
N LEU A 36 32.01 -35.45 33.82
CA LEU A 36 30.56 -35.43 33.63
C LEU A 36 30.05 -34.27 32.76
N GLU A 37 30.94 -33.43 32.22
CA GLU A 37 30.59 -32.26 31.39
C GLU A 37 29.63 -32.59 30.22
N LYS A 38 29.79 -33.76 29.60
CA LYS A 38 28.86 -34.25 28.56
C LYS A 38 27.45 -34.54 29.09
N PHE A 39 27.33 -35.08 30.30
CA PHE A 39 26.04 -35.29 30.96
C PHE A 39 25.41 -33.97 31.41
N GLN A 40 26.21 -33.01 31.89
CA GLN A 40 25.74 -31.66 32.20
C GLN A 40 25.08 -31.01 30.97
N ILE A 41 25.71 -31.09 29.80
CA ILE A 41 25.18 -30.50 28.55
C ILE A 41 23.85 -31.14 28.13
N GLU A 42 23.70 -32.47 28.21
CA GLU A 42 22.41 -33.11 27.90
C GLU A 42 21.33 -32.86 28.97
N TYR A 43 21.71 -32.73 30.24
CA TYR A 43 20.78 -32.42 31.33
C TYR A 43 20.31 -30.96 31.31
N GLU A 44 21.18 -30.01 30.96
CA GLU A 44 20.81 -28.60 30.71
C GLU A 44 19.87 -28.46 29.50
N LYS A 45 20.08 -29.25 28.43
CA LYS A 45 19.12 -29.34 27.31
C LYS A 45 17.77 -29.89 27.77
N LEU A 46 17.76 -30.95 28.59
CA LEU A 46 16.52 -31.55 29.11
C LEU A 46 15.72 -30.54 29.94
N HIS A 47 16.40 -29.80 30.84
CA HIS A 47 15.80 -28.72 31.61
C HIS A 47 15.21 -27.61 30.71
N ALA A 48 15.96 -27.18 29.68
CA ALA A 48 15.50 -26.16 28.74
C ALA A 48 14.27 -26.62 27.92
N VAL A 49 14.17 -27.90 27.56
CA VAL A 49 12.98 -28.48 26.91
C VAL A 49 11.80 -28.54 27.87
N LEU A 50 12.00 -28.99 29.12
CA LEU A 50 10.97 -29.07 30.14
C LEU A 50 10.37 -27.68 30.45
N LYS A 51 11.22 -26.67 30.69
CA LYS A 51 10.80 -25.29 30.95
C LYS A 51 10.03 -24.70 29.77
N LYS A 52 10.49 -24.95 28.54
CA LYS A 52 9.77 -24.55 27.31
C LYS A 52 8.43 -25.27 27.14
N SER A 53 8.29 -26.51 27.64
CA SER A 53 7.02 -27.23 27.65
C SER A 53 6.04 -26.57 28.62
N HIS A 54 6.45 -26.32 29.86
CA HIS A 54 5.60 -25.68 30.88
C HIS A 54 5.23 -24.23 30.51
N GLU A 55 6.12 -23.46 29.88
CA GLU A 55 5.78 -22.15 29.31
C GLU A 55 4.66 -22.21 28.25
N ASN A 56 4.60 -23.29 27.46
CA ASN A 56 3.55 -23.46 26.44
C ASN A 56 2.24 -23.97 27.06
N GLU A 57 2.32 -24.86 28.05
CA GLU A 57 1.19 -25.32 28.86
C GLU A 57 0.51 -24.16 29.59
N LYS A 58 1.29 -23.28 30.24
CA LYS A 58 0.78 -22.07 30.89
C LYS A 58 0.06 -21.14 29.91
N ARG A 59 0.63 -20.89 28.73
CA ARG A 59 -0.02 -20.11 27.66
C ARG A 59 -1.30 -20.77 27.14
N LEU A 60 -1.36 -22.09 27.06
CA LEU A 60 -2.57 -22.83 26.68
C LEU A 60 -3.65 -22.72 27.77
N MET A 61 -3.28 -22.85 29.05
CA MET A 61 -4.20 -22.66 30.18
C MET A 61 -4.72 -21.23 30.29
N GLU A 62 -3.88 -20.22 30.03
CA GLU A 62 -4.31 -18.82 29.87
C GLU A 62 -5.29 -18.68 28.71
N LYS A 63 -4.98 -19.24 27.53
CA LYS A 63 -5.87 -19.22 26.35
C LYS A 63 -7.21 -19.91 26.59
N CYS A 64 -7.22 -21.02 27.32
CA CYS A 64 -8.45 -21.72 27.72
C CYS A 64 -9.27 -20.89 28.72
N ARG A 65 -8.65 -20.16 29.66
CA ARG A 65 -9.36 -19.24 30.56
C ARG A 65 -9.98 -18.05 29.81
N GLU A 66 -9.24 -17.45 28.87
CA GLU A 66 -9.76 -16.38 27.99
C GLU A 66 -11.00 -16.86 27.23
N LEU A 67 -10.89 -17.98 26.51
CA LEU A 67 -11.99 -18.53 25.71
C LEU A 67 -13.20 -18.95 26.56
N ASN A 68 -12.98 -19.45 27.78
CA ASN A 68 -14.08 -19.82 28.68
C ASN A 68 -14.78 -18.57 29.27
N ALA A 69 -14.04 -17.50 29.55
CA ALA A 69 -14.60 -16.21 29.94
C ALA A 69 -15.42 -15.56 28.79
N GLU A 70 -14.90 -15.61 27.55
CA GLU A 70 -15.65 -15.20 26.36
C GLU A 70 -16.93 -16.02 26.16
N LEU A 71 -16.89 -17.34 26.40
CA LEU A 71 -18.07 -18.21 26.38
C LEU A 71 -19.12 -17.80 27.41
N VAL A 72 -18.71 -17.52 28.66
CA VAL A 72 -19.63 -17.04 29.71
C VAL A 72 -20.26 -15.70 29.31
N VAL A 73 -19.46 -14.72 28.87
CA VAL A 73 -19.96 -13.42 28.39
C VAL A 73 -20.90 -13.56 27.18
N ASN A 74 -20.61 -14.44 26.24
CA ASN A 74 -21.47 -14.64 25.07
C ASN A 74 -22.75 -15.39 25.42
N SER A 75 -22.71 -16.35 26.35
CA SER A 75 -23.92 -17.01 26.86
C SER A 75 -24.84 -16.04 27.61
N SER A 76 -24.29 -15.09 28.40
CA SER A 76 -25.10 -14.06 29.07
C SER A 76 -25.71 -13.07 28.08
N LYS A 77 -25.00 -12.71 26.99
CA LYS A 77 -25.56 -11.92 25.89
C LYS A 77 -26.70 -12.64 25.16
N VAL A 78 -26.55 -13.94 24.88
CA VAL A 78 -27.60 -14.76 24.26
C VAL A 78 -28.82 -14.88 25.19
N ALA A 79 -28.63 -15.05 26.50
CA ALA A 79 -29.70 -15.03 27.49
C ALA A 79 -30.44 -13.68 27.54
N ALA A 80 -29.72 -12.55 27.44
CA ALA A 80 -30.33 -11.23 27.36
C ALA A 80 -31.15 -11.02 26.07
N LEU A 81 -30.60 -11.41 24.91
CA LEU A 81 -31.27 -11.30 23.61
C LEU A 81 -32.50 -12.21 23.50
N THR A 82 -32.43 -13.43 24.02
CA THR A 82 -33.58 -14.37 24.05
C THR A 82 -34.66 -13.94 25.03
N LYS A 83 -34.32 -13.22 26.11
CA LYS A 83 -35.32 -12.55 26.94
C LYS A 83 -35.95 -11.37 26.19
N LEU A 84 -35.16 -10.46 25.63
CA LEU A 84 -35.66 -9.27 24.95
C LEU A 84 -36.61 -9.62 23.79
N THR A 85 -36.24 -10.60 22.96
CA THR A 85 -37.11 -11.10 21.88
C THR A 85 -38.37 -11.85 22.35
N LYS A 86 -38.46 -12.27 23.62
CA LYS A 86 -39.69 -12.76 24.24
C LYS A 86 -40.56 -11.60 24.71
N ASP A 87 -39.96 -10.61 25.37
CA ASP A 87 -40.65 -9.40 25.84
C ASP A 87 -41.22 -8.58 24.63
N ASP A 88 -40.48 -8.51 23.52
CA ASP A 88 -40.94 -7.98 22.22
C ASP A 88 -42.13 -8.78 21.65
N ARG A 89 -42.10 -10.11 21.77
CA ARG A 89 -43.18 -10.98 21.26
C ARG A 89 -44.47 -10.82 22.07
N GLU A 90 -44.36 -10.62 23.38
CA GLU A 90 -45.49 -10.37 24.27
C GLU A 90 -46.10 -8.98 24.01
N THR A 91 -45.28 -7.94 23.83
CA THR A 91 -45.76 -6.60 23.46
C THR A 91 -46.40 -6.54 22.07
N ILE A 92 -45.81 -7.19 21.05
CA ILE A 92 -46.44 -7.36 19.72
C ILE A 92 -47.79 -8.09 19.84
N SER A 93 -47.92 -9.06 20.74
CA SER A 93 -49.20 -9.74 20.97
C SER A 93 -50.25 -8.83 21.61
N SER A 94 -49.86 -7.96 22.56
CA SER A 94 -50.78 -6.99 23.17
C SER A 94 -51.26 -5.93 22.16
N MET A 95 -50.36 -5.35 21.36
CA MET A 95 -50.71 -4.37 20.33
C MET A 95 -51.64 -4.96 19.26
N LYS A 96 -51.47 -6.23 18.87
CA LYS A 96 -52.41 -6.92 17.96
C LYS A 96 -53.81 -7.06 18.58
N ALA A 97 -53.90 -7.40 19.85
CA ALA A 97 -55.19 -7.50 20.55
C ALA A 97 -55.87 -6.14 20.75
N GLU A 98 -55.10 -5.05 20.86
CA GLU A 98 -55.62 -3.68 20.88
C GLU A 98 -56.10 -3.22 19.51
N ILE A 99 -55.37 -3.54 18.44
CA ILE A 99 -55.80 -3.32 17.05
C ILE A 99 -57.11 -4.06 16.75
N GLU A 100 -57.24 -5.34 17.13
CA GLU A 100 -58.50 -6.07 16.96
C GLU A 100 -59.68 -5.45 17.71
N LYS A 101 -59.45 -4.89 18.91
CA LYS A 101 -60.48 -4.15 19.66
C LYS A 101 -60.86 -2.86 18.94
N ALA A 102 -59.88 -2.13 18.39
CA ALA A 102 -60.12 -0.91 17.63
C ALA A 102 -60.97 -1.18 16.38
N TRP A 103 -60.64 -2.22 15.60
CA TRP A 103 -61.46 -2.64 14.45
C TRP A 103 -62.90 -2.98 14.86
N LYS A 104 -63.09 -3.81 15.90
CA LYS A 104 -64.44 -4.16 16.41
C LYS A 104 -65.22 -2.93 16.92
N MET A 105 -64.56 -1.88 17.39
CA MET A 105 -65.21 -0.61 17.74
C MET A 105 -65.58 0.23 16.52
N VAL A 106 -64.77 0.21 15.45
CA VAL A 106 -65.10 0.84 14.16
C VAL A 106 -66.28 0.14 13.50
N ASP A 107 -66.28 -1.19 13.42
CA ASP A 107 -67.39 -1.98 12.87
C ASP A 107 -68.70 -1.71 13.62
N ALA A 108 -68.64 -1.69 14.96
CA ALA A 108 -69.79 -1.39 15.82
C ALA A 108 -70.22 0.10 15.79
N ALA A 109 -69.37 1.01 15.32
CA ALA A 109 -69.75 2.40 15.03
C ALA A 109 -70.43 2.50 13.66
N TYR A 110 -69.88 1.83 12.64
CA TYR A 110 -70.43 1.78 11.30
C TYR A 110 -71.84 1.14 11.29
N GLU A 111 -72.06 0.05 12.02
CA GLU A 111 -73.40 -0.53 12.20
C GLU A 111 -74.41 0.45 12.83
N LYS A 112 -73.98 1.32 13.76
CA LYS A 112 -74.85 2.33 14.37
C LYS A 112 -75.14 3.47 13.41
N GLU A 113 -74.16 3.89 12.63
CA GLU A 113 -74.33 4.91 11.58
C GLU A 113 -75.28 4.43 10.48
N GLN A 114 -75.14 3.16 10.05
CA GLN A 114 -76.04 2.50 9.10
C GLN A 114 -77.48 2.52 9.61
N LYS A 115 -77.72 2.06 10.84
CA LYS A 115 -79.04 2.06 11.49
C LYS A 115 -79.62 3.47 11.69
N ALA A 116 -78.77 4.47 11.98
CA ALA A 116 -79.18 5.87 12.09
C ALA A 116 -79.57 6.47 10.73
N LYS A 117 -78.89 6.10 9.64
CA LYS A 117 -79.27 6.49 8.26
C LYS A 117 -80.61 5.87 7.87
N GLU A 118 -80.84 4.61 8.23
CA GLU A 118 -82.11 3.91 7.99
C GLU A 118 -83.28 4.57 8.75
N THR A 119 -83.11 4.94 10.03
CA THR A 119 -84.17 5.65 10.78
C THR A 119 -84.38 7.09 10.31
N ILE A 120 -83.34 7.80 9.89
CA ILE A 120 -83.49 9.12 9.25
C ILE A 120 -84.30 8.99 7.95
N HIS A 121 -84.07 7.94 7.16
CA HIS A 121 -84.82 7.72 5.92
C HIS A 121 -86.30 7.41 6.18
N SER A 122 -86.62 6.55 7.16
CA SER A 122 -88.04 6.29 7.52
C SER A 122 -88.74 7.53 8.07
N LEU A 123 -88.05 8.34 8.88
CA LEU A 123 -88.60 9.61 9.38
C LEU A 123 -88.81 10.64 8.25
N GLN A 124 -87.94 10.67 7.23
CA GLN A 124 -88.14 11.50 6.04
C GLN A 124 -89.37 11.06 5.23
N GLU A 125 -89.61 9.75 5.10
CA GLU A 125 -90.85 9.25 4.48
C GLU A 125 -92.10 9.56 5.31
N GLU A 126 -92.03 9.49 6.64
CA GLU A 126 -93.17 9.83 7.51
C GLU A 126 -93.47 11.34 7.47
N VAL A 127 -92.45 12.21 7.48
CA VAL A 127 -92.62 13.65 7.25
C VAL A 127 -93.22 13.92 5.87
N ALA A 128 -92.78 13.23 4.82
CA ALA A 128 -93.37 13.36 3.49
C ALA A 128 -94.85 12.91 3.45
N ARG A 129 -95.20 11.82 4.16
CA ARG A 129 -96.59 11.35 4.29
C ARG A 129 -97.46 12.34 5.07
N LEU A 130 -96.99 12.83 6.22
CA LEU A 130 -97.70 13.81 7.06
C LEU A 130 -97.89 15.16 6.35
N THR A 131 -96.90 15.61 5.57
CA THR A 131 -97.03 16.84 4.76
C THR A 131 -98.15 16.69 3.72
N ASN A 132 -98.19 15.56 2.99
CA ASN A 132 -99.25 15.26 2.03
C ASN A 132 -100.66 15.12 2.66
N MET A 133 -100.76 14.76 3.95
CA MET A 133 -102.04 14.78 4.68
C MET A 133 -102.44 16.20 5.10
N THR A 134 -101.48 17.00 5.56
CA THR A 134 -101.71 18.37 6.03
C THR A 134 -102.19 19.31 4.91
N GLU A 135 -101.81 19.06 3.65
CA GLU A 135 -102.29 19.82 2.49
C GLU A 135 -103.75 19.53 2.07
N ARG A 136 -104.49 18.63 2.75
CA ARG A 136 -105.85 18.24 2.35
C ARG A 136 -106.97 18.44 3.37
N GLU A 137 -106.67 18.67 4.65
CA GLU A 137 -107.70 18.81 5.69
C GLU A 137 -107.45 19.98 6.65
N SER A 138 -108.03 21.15 6.36
CA SER A 138 -108.48 22.11 7.40
C SER A 138 -109.28 23.26 6.79
N GLY A 139 -110.60 23.07 6.61
CA GLY A 139 -111.52 24.15 6.28
C GLY A 139 -112.89 23.90 6.91
N LEU A 140 -113.50 24.98 7.44
CA LEU A 140 -114.84 25.02 8.07
C LEU A 140 -114.94 24.33 9.46
N SER A 141 -115.88 24.69 10.36
CA SER A 141 -116.66 25.93 10.58
C SER A 141 -117.55 25.80 11.84
N LEU A 142 -117.78 26.90 12.58
CA LEU A 142 -118.86 27.12 13.59
C LEU A 142 -118.93 26.14 14.80
N GLY A 143 -119.60 26.46 15.92
CA GLY A 143 -120.13 27.77 16.34
C GLY A 143 -121.20 27.73 17.45
N GLN A 144 -121.18 28.77 18.30
CA GLN A 144 -122.27 29.27 19.18
C GLN A 144 -122.73 28.46 20.41
N GLU A 145 -123.34 29.19 21.35
CA GLU A 145 -123.56 28.84 22.76
C GLU A 145 -125.02 28.48 23.06
N TYR A 146 -125.26 27.63 24.08
CA TYR A 146 -126.35 27.65 25.10
C TYR A 146 -126.06 26.43 26.03
N ASN A 147 -126.11 26.45 27.36
CA ASN A 147 -127.00 27.15 28.30
C ASN A 147 -126.25 27.69 29.54
N ILE A 148 -126.75 28.76 30.18
CA ILE A 148 -126.02 29.48 31.26
C ILE A 148 -125.72 28.65 32.52
N ARG A 149 -126.53 27.64 32.87
CA ARG A 149 -126.24 26.77 34.03
C ARG A 149 -125.18 25.71 33.71
N ASP A 150 -125.16 25.22 32.47
CA ASP A 150 -124.08 24.38 31.99
C ASP A 150 -122.82 25.24 31.82
N LEU A 151 -122.88 26.46 31.28
CA LEU A 151 -121.79 27.44 31.26
C LEU A 151 -121.26 27.86 32.65
N LEU A 152 -121.82 27.40 33.77
CA LEU A 152 -121.17 27.48 35.09
C LEU A 152 -120.40 26.21 35.44
N LYS A 153 -120.98 25.02 35.19
CA LYS A 153 -120.25 23.74 35.30
C LYS A 153 -119.13 23.65 34.27
N LEU A 154 -119.47 23.81 32.99
CA LEU A 154 -118.58 23.96 31.85
C LEU A 154 -117.63 25.14 32.03
N LYS A 155 -117.94 26.21 32.77
CA LYS A 155 -116.90 27.20 33.14
C LYS A 155 -115.96 26.64 34.20
N GLU A 156 -116.44 25.97 35.24
CA GLU A 156 -115.56 25.36 36.23
C GLU A 156 -114.70 24.24 35.61
N GLU A 157 -115.28 23.42 34.76
CA GLU A 157 -114.66 22.36 33.97
C GLU A 157 -113.69 22.97 32.96
N ILE A 158 -114.09 23.92 32.10
CA ILE A 158 -113.15 24.66 31.24
C ILE A 158 -112.10 25.43 32.05
N THR A 159 -112.34 25.89 33.29
CA THR A 159 -111.24 26.45 34.11
C THR A 159 -110.32 25.38 34.67
N LYS A 160 -110.83 24.19 35.03
CA LYS A 160 -110.01 23.05 35.46
C LYS A 160 -109.21 22.49 34.29
N GLU A 161 -109.83 22.30 33.14
CA GLU A 161 -109.19 21.93 31.87
C GLU A 161 -108.23 23.01 31.40
N ARG A 162 -108.57 24.31 31.47
CA ARG A 162 -107.64 25.41 31.18
C ARG A 162 -106.47 25.39 32.15
N ASP A 163 -106.68 25.16 33.44
CA ASP A 163 -105.59 25.19 34.43
C ASP A 163 -104.74 23.91 34.38
N GLN A 164 -105.33 22.77 34.00
CA GLN A 164 -104.64 21.53 33.62
C GLN A 164 -103.83 21.75 32.34
N LEU A 165 -104.44 22.18 31.23
CA LEU A 165 -103.79 22.50 29.96
C LEU A 165 -102.76 23.63 30.11
N LEU A 166 -102.93 24.60 31.02
CA LEU A 166 -101.91 25.59 31.35
C LEU A 166 -100.77 24.96 32.15
N SER A 167 -101.05 24.06 33.10
CA SER A 167 -99.99 23.30 33.80
C SER A 167 -99.23 22.37 32.85
N GLU A 168 -99.93 21.73 31.91
CA GLU A 168 -99.36 20.89 30.85
C GLU A 168 -98.56 21.75 29.88
N VAL A 169 -99.08 22.87 29.39
CA VAL A 169 -98.33 23.84 28.57
C VAL A 169 -97.12 24.40 29.32
N VAL A 170 -97.18 24.58 30.65
CA VAL A 170 -96.01 24.96 31.46
C VAL A 170 -94.99 23.81 31.55
N THR A 171 -95.41 22.57 31.83
CA THR A 171 -94.49 21.41 31.86
C THR A 171 -93.93 21.06 30.50
N LEU A 172 -94.70 21.21 29.41
CA LEU A 172 -94.28 21.02 28.03
C LEU A 172 -93.36 22.16 27.57
N ARG A 173 -93.55 23.40 28.04
CA ARG A 173 -92.58 24.48 27.83
C ARG A 173 -91.29 24.26 28.62
N GLN A 174 -91.38 23.72 29.85
CA GLN A 174 -90.21 23.36 30.65
C GLN A 174 -89.44 22.18 30.05
N SER A 175 -90.11 21.13 29.58
CA SER A 175 -89.45 20.03 28.89
C SER A 175 -88.91 20.43 27.51
N LEU A 176 -89.60 21.32 26.77
CA LEU A 176 -89.09 21.88 25.51
C LEU A 176 -87.86 22.77 25.73
N THR A 177 -87.83 23.59 26.79
CA THR A 177 -86.62 24.37 27.14
C THR A 177 -85.47 23.46 27.56
N GLN A 178 -85.71 22.45 28.41
CA GLN A 178 -84.69 21.46 28.77
C GLN A 178 -84.20 20.64 27.57
N ALA A 179 -85.09 20.24 26.66
CA ALA A 179 -84.72 19.51 25.45
C ALA A 179 -83.92 20.38 24.45
N THR A 180 -84.26 21.67 24.32
CA THR A 180 -83.51 22.59 23.46
C THR A 180 -82.17 23.04 24.07
N GLU A 181 -82.06 23.14 25.40
CA GLU A 181 -80.77 23.28 26.09
C GLU A 181 -79.89 22.04 25.89
N GLN A 182 -80.44 20.83 26.09
CA GLN A 182 -79.73 19.57 25.82
C GLN A 182 -79.33 19.41 24.33
N GLN A 183 -80.17 19.86 23.40
CA GLN A 183 -79.83 19.92 21.98
C GLN A 183 -78.66 20.88 21.73
N GLN A 184 -78.68 22.10 22.28
CA GLN A 184 -77.58 23.04 22.11
C GLN A 184 -76.26 22.54 22.71
N ASP A 185 -76.30 21.90 23.88
CA ASP A 185 -75.09 21.36 24.51
C ASP A 185 -74.55 20.11 23.79
N THR A 186 -75.43 19.26 23.22
CA THR A 186 -74.99 18.16 22.37
C THR A 186 -74.49 18.62 21.00
N GLU A 187 -75.06 19.68 20.42
CA GLU A 187 -74.53 20.34 19.21
C GLU A 187 -73.17 21.00 19.47
N ARG A 188 -72.97 21.65 20.63
CA ARG A 188 -71.65 22.17 21.06
C ARG A 188 -70.62 21.06 21.18
N ALA A 189 -70.92 20.02 21.96
CA ALA A 189 -70.03 18.88 22.15
C ALA A 189 -69.71 18.14 20.83
N LYS A 190 -70.68 18.05 19.92
CA LYS A 190 -70.47 17.56 18.55
C LYS A 190 -69.50 18.44 17.77
N ASN A 191 -69.72 19.75 17.75
CA ASN A 191 -68.86 20.70 17.01
C ASN A 191 -67.42 20.71 17.56
N GLU A 192 -67.24 20.61 18.88
CA GLU A 192 -65.94 20.45 19.53
C GLU A 192 -65.26 19.13 19.13
N ALA A 193 -66.00 18.02 19.09
CA ALA A 193 -65.49 16.73 18.62
C ALA A 193 -65.12 16.75 17.12
N GLU A 194 -65.92 17.39 16.26
CA GLU A 194 -65.61 17.55 14.83
C GLU A 194 -64.35 18.40 14.62
N GLN A 195 -64.17 19.48 15.39
CA GLN A 195 -62.93 20.26 15.37
C GLN A 195 -61.71 19.46 15.84
N ALA A 196 -61.83 18.67 16.92
CA ALA A 196 -60.78 17.79 17.40
C ALA A 196 -60.42 16.69 16.37
N VAL A 197 -61.41 16.11 15.69
CA VAL A 197 -61.19 15.16 14.59
C VAL A 197 -60.47 15.83 13.42
N MET A 198 -60.84 17.05 13.03
CA MET A 198 -60.12 17.81 11.99
C MET A 198 -58.65 18.08 12.37
N GLN A 199 -58.38 18.46 13.62
CA GLN A 199 -57.01 18.68 14.11
C GLN A 199 -56.21 17.37 14.07
N LEU A 200 -56.77 16.26 14.59
CA LEU A 200 -56.13 14.95 14.55
C LEU A 200 -55.89 14.44 13.12
N GLN A 201 -56.79 14.71 12.17
CA GLN A 201 -56.58 14.38 10.75
C GLN A 201 -55.40 15.18 10.15
N GLN A 202 -55.29 16.48 10.47
CA GLN A 202 -54.15 17.30 10.06
C GLN A 202 -52.83 16.83 10.68
N GLU A 203 -52.83 16.47 11.98
CA GLU A 203 -51.66 15.88 12.64
C GLU A 203 -51.27 14.54 12.01
N ILE A 204 -52.21 13.63 11.77
CA ILE A 204 -51.96 12.34 11.10
C ILE A 204 -51.36 12.57 9.72
N GLN A 205 -51.89 13.50 8.92
CA GLN A 205 -51.34 13.80 7.60
C GLN A 205 -49.95 14.45 7.66
N MET A 206 -49.68 15.29 8.67
CA MET A 206 -48.33 15.80 8.93
C MET A 206 -47.35 14.69 9.31
N ARG A 207 -47.73 13.79 10.23
CA ARG A 207 -46.93 12.61 10.63
C ARG A 207 -46.68 11.66 9.46
N GLN A 208 -47.67 11.44 8.61
CA GLN A 208 -47.52 10.60 7.41
C GLN A 208 -46.56 11.24 6.38
N ASN A 209 -46.62 12.58 6.23
CA ASN A 209 -45.65 13.32 5.42
C ASN A 209 -44.23 13.26 6.02
N GLU A 210 -44.07 13.42 7.33
CA GLU A 210 -42.80 13.24 8.06
C GLU A 210 -42.22 11.84 7.83
N ALA A 211 -42.99 10.79 8.12
CA ALA A 211 -42.60 9.40 7.92
C ALA A 211 -42.21 9.10 6.46
N SER A 212 -42.92 9.68 5.47
CA SER A 212 -42.55 9.52 4.05
C SER A 212 -41.21 10.21 3.70
N ARG A 213 -40.89 11.34 4.34
CA ARG A 213 -39.62 12.06 4.18
C ARG A 213 -38.49 11.29 4.85
N GLU A 214 -38.72 10.71 6.02
CA GLU A 214 -37.74 9.88 6.74
C GLU A 214 -37.49 8.55 6.02
N ALA A 215 -38.52 7.88 5.50
CA ALA A 215 -38.36 6.69 4.66
C ALA A 215 -37.50 6.98 3.42
N ARG A 216 -37.74 8.11 2.73
CA ARG A 216 -36.93 8.55 1.58
C ARG A 216 -35.51 8.95 1.96
N LYS A 217 -35.28 9.49 3.17
CA LYS A 217 -33.91 9.72 3.70
C LYS A 217 -33.22 8.38 3.95
N LYS A 218 -33.87 7.46 4.68
CA LYS A 218 -33.37 6.11 4.98
C LYS A 218 -32.99 5.35 3.70
N GLU A 219 -33.85 5.34 2.69
CA GLU A 219 -33.59 4.67 1.42
C GLU A 219 -32.35 5.24 0.68
N LYS A 220 -32.10 6.55 0.80
CA LYS A 220 -30.86 7.17 0.29
C LYS A 220 -29.64 6.73 1.10
N MET A 221 -29.69 6.85 2.43
CA MET A 221 -28.59 6.41 3.30
C MET A 221 -28.26 4.92 3.10
N GLU A 222 -29.27 4.05 2.91
CA GLU A 222 -29.08 2.62 2.62
C GLU A 222 -28.44 2.35 1.25
N LYS A 223 -28.72 3.19 0.24
CA LYS A 223 -28.07 3.12 -1.08
C LYS A 223 -26.63 3.63 -1.01
N GLU A 224 -26.40 4.74 -0.31
CA GLU A 224 -25.06 5.29 -0.06
C GLU A 224 -24.19 4.31 0.73
N LEU A 225 -24.72 3.68 1.78
CA LEU A 225 -24.03 2.66 2.57
C LEU A 225 -23.73 1.40 1.75
N LYS A 226 -24.66 0.94 0.89
CA LYS A 226 -24.40 -0.17 -0.05
C LYS A 226 -23.32 0.17 -1.09
N ASN A 227 -23.31 1.40 -1.60
CA ASN A 227 -22.27 1.85 -2.53
C ASN A 227 -20.90 1.91 -1.84
N LEU A 228 -20.83 2.50 -0.65
CA LEU A 228 -19.60 2.56 0.15
C LEU A 228 -19.10 1.16 0.56
N GLN A 229 -20.00 0.22 0.85
CA GLN A 229 -19.65 -1.18 1.09
C GLN A 229 -19.06 -1.84 -0.16
N ALA A 230 -19.67 -1.64 -1.34
CA ALA A 230 -19.14 -2.15 -2.59
C ALA A 230 -17.78 -1.51 -2.98
N GLU A 231 -17.59 -0.21 -2.71
CA GLU A 231 -16.31 0.48 -2.86
C GLU A 231 -15.25 -0.06 -1.90
N MET A 232 -15.61 -0.30 -0.63
CA MET A 232 -14.75 -0.95 0.36
C MET A 232 -14.33 -2.35 -0.08
N ASP A 233 -15.26 -3.19 -0.55
CA ASP A 233 -14.96 -4.55 -1.02
C ASP A 233 -14.10 -4.54 -2.29
N ASN A 234 -14.35 -3.61 -3.21
CA ASN A 234 -13.49 -3.37 -4.38
C ASN A 234 -12.07 -2.95 -3.95
N LYS A 235 -11.92 -2.01 -3.01
CA LYS A 235 -10.61 -1.59 -2.48
C LYS A 235 -9.92 -2.71 -1.71
N GLN A 236 -10.66 -3.55 -0.99
CA GLN A 236 -10.14 -4.74 -0.33
C GLN A 236 -9.62 -5.76 -1.35
N SER A 237 -10.23 -5.85 -2.54
CA SER A 237 -9.74 -6.67 -3.66
C SER A 237 -8.48 -6.07 -4.32
N GLU A 238 -8.43 -4.75 -4.54
CA GLU A 238 -7.25 -4.04 -5.04
C GLU A 238 -6.06 -4.23 -4.10
N ILE A 239 -6.27 -4.10 -2.79
CA ILE A 239 -5.24 -4.32 -1.75
C ILE A 239 -4.72 -5.77 -1.80
N LYS A 240 -5.59 -6.78 -1.92
CA LYS A 240 -5.17 -8.18 -2.08
C LYS A 240 -4.34 -8.40 -3.34
N ASN A 241 -4.75 -7.81 -4.48
CA ASN A 241 -4.03 -7.90 -5.74
C ASN A 241 -2.64 -7.22 -5.65
N LEU A 242 -2.57 -6.02 -5.05
CA LEU A 242 -1.30 -5.32 -4.81
C LEU A 242 -0.39 -6.07 -3.83
N GLN A 243 -0.93 -6.73 -2.81
CA GLN A 243 -0.17 -7.61 -1.91
C GLN A 243 0.42 -8.81 -2.65
N GLN A 244 -0.34 -9.46 -3.55
CA GLN A 244 0.17 -10.55 -4.39
C GLN A 244 1.27 -10.07 -5.35
N VAL A 245 1.12 -8.90 -5.98
CA VAL A 245 2.16 -8.30 -6.83
C VAL A 245 3.41 -7.98 -6.01
N MET A 246 3.28 -7.33 -4.84
CA MET A 246 4.43 -7.11 -3.94
C MET A 246 5.12 -8.40 -3.51
N HIS A 247 4.39 -9.50 -3.34
CA HIS A 247 4.98 -10.78 -2.98
C HIS A 247 5.79 -11.37 -4.15
N LYS A 248 5.26 -11.34 -5.37
CA LYS A 248 5.98 -11.77 -6.58
C LYS A 248 7.23 -10.93 -6.83
N ASN A 249 7.11 -9.60 -6.76
CA ASN A 249 8.24 -8.68 -6.94
C ASN A 249 9.34 -8.92 -5.89
N LYS A 250 8.99 -9.30 -4.65
CA LYS A 250 9.98 -9.70 -3.63
C LYS A 250 10.65 -11.03 -3.93
N GLU A 251 9.94 -12.02 -4.47
CA GLU A 251 10.56 -13.26 -4.93
C GLU A 251 11.50 -13.04 -6.11
N GLU A 252 11.13 -12.16 -7.04
CA GLU A 252 11.96 -11.76 -8.18
C GLU A 252 13.19 -10.96 -7.74
N GLN A 253 13.04 -10.02 -6.81
CA GLN A 253 14.16 -9.34 -6.16
C GLN A 253 15.13 -10.35 -5.53
N VAL A 254 14.64 -11.30 -4.74
CA VAL A 254 15.46 -12.32 -4.07
C VAL A 254 16.11 -13.31 -5.06
N LYS A 255 15.55 -13.51 -6.26
CA LYS A 255 16.19 -14.24 -7.36
C LYS A 255 17.32 -13.40 -7.99
N MET A 256 17.06 -12.13 -8.29
CA MET A 256 18.04 -11.21 -8.88
C MET A 256 19.23 -10.92 -7.94
N GLU A 257 18.99 -10.77 -6.63
CA GLU A 257 20.04 -10.67 -5.60
C GLU A 257 20.93 -11.93 -5.55
N ARG A 258 20.36 -13.11 -5.83
CA ARG A 258 21.08 -14.38 -5.89
C ARG A 258 21.97 -14.45 -7.13
N HIS A 259 21.41 -14.12 -8.30
CA HIS A 259 22.19 -14.01 -9.54
C HIS A 259 23.29 -12.94 -9.48
N LEU A 260 23.05 -11.82 -8.77
CA LEU A 260 24.09 -10.81 -8.51
C LEU A 260 25.22 -11.34 -7.61
N LYS A 261 24.93 -12.21 -6.64
CA LYS A 261 25.98 -12.90 -5.86
C LYS A 261 26.73 -13.92 -6.71
N GLU A 262 26.03 -14.73 -7.49
CA GLU A 262 26.61 -15.72 -8.41
C GLU A 262 27.56 -15.05 -9.43
N GLN A 263 27.12 -13.96 -10.08
CA GLN A 263 27.93 -13.18 -11.02
C GLN A 263 29.14 -12.51 -10.36
N LYS A 264 29.02 -12.01 -9.12
CA LYS A 264 30.18 -11.49 -8.37
C LYS A 264 31.21 -12.59 -8.09
N ILE A 265 30.78 -13.78 -7.67
CA ILE A 265 31.68 -14.92 -7.42
C ILE A 265 32.37 -15.37 -8.72
N LEU A 266 31.68 -15.35 -9.86
CA LEU A 266 32.27 -15.63 -11.17
C LEU A 266 33.27 -14.54 -11.59
N SER A 267 32.94 -13.27 -11.40
CA SER A 267 33.82 -12.13 -11.70
C SER A 267 35.10 -12.15 -10.84
N GLU A 268 35.00 -12.49 -9.55
CA GLU A 268 36.17 -12.66 -8.69
C GLU A 268 37.06 -13.84 -9.09
N LYS A 269 36.48 -14.94 -9.58
CA LYS A 269 37.25 -16.08 -10.10
C LYS A 269 38.00 -15.70 -11.36
N ALA A 270 37.30 -15.10 -12.33
CA ALA A 270 37.89 -14.60 -13.57
C ALA A 270 39.01 -13.55 -13.28
N GLY A 271 38.81 -12.67 -12.30
CA GLY A 271 39.84 -11.73 -11.83
C GLY A 271 41.10 -12.44 -11.31
N LYS A 272 40.94 -13.44 -10.44
CA LYS A 272 42.06 -14.24 -9.88
C LYS A 272 42.77 -15.08 -10.96
N GLU A 273 42.05 -15.55 -11.97
CA GLU A 273 42.63 -16.23 -13.14
C GLU A 273 43.42 -15.26 -14.02
N LEU A 274 42.90 -14.06 -14.25
CA LEU A 274 43.55 -13.01 -15.02
C LEU A 274 44.81 -12.49 -14.31
N GLU A 275 44.78 -12.29 -12.98
CA GLU A 275 45.97 -12.01 -12.16
C GLU A 275 47.04 -13.11 -12.30
N GLN A 276 46.65 -14.39 -12.23
CA GLN A 276 47.60 -15.51 -12.43
C GLN A 276 48.20 -15.55 -13.83
N ILE A 277 47.41 -15.25 -14.87
CA ILE A 277 47.89 -15.13 -16.25
C ILE A 277 48.84 -13.94 -16.39
N GLN A 278 48.53 -12.80 -15.77
CA GLN A 278 49.36 -11.60 -15.80
C GLN A 278 50.70 -11.82 -15.07
N VAL A 279 50.72 -12.54 -13.94
CA VAL A 279 51.96 -12.95 -13.26
C VAL A 279 52.79 -13.86 -14.17
N LYS A 280 52.21 -14.91 -14.75
CA LYS A 280 52.91 -15.81 -15.70
C LYS A 280 53.44 -15.07 -16.92
N TYR A 281 52.67 -14.13 -17.47
CA TYR A 281 53.10 -13.28 -18.58
C TYR A 281 54.29 -12.40 -18.18
N SER A 282 54.25 -11.78 -17.00
CA SER A 282 55.39 -10.99 -16.50
C SER A 282 56.66 -11.81 -16.29
N GLN A 283 56.53 -13.07 -15.85
CA GLN A 283 57.65 -14.03 -15.74
C GLN A 283 58.22 -14.39 -17.11
N LEU A 284 57.38 -14.75 -18.09
CA LEU A 284 57.82 -15.06 -19.46
C LEU A 284 58.47 -13.87 -20.16
N VAL A 285 57.98 -12.64 -19.93
CA VAL A 285 58.62 -11.41 -20.40
C VAL A 285 59.99 -11.23 -19.73
N GLN A 286 60.09 -11.47 -18.42
CA GLN A 286 61.36 -11.35 -17.69
C GLN A 286 62.38 -12.40 -18.16
N GLU A 287 61.99 -13.66 -18.32
CA GLU A 287 62.79 -14.73 -18.92
C GLU A 287 63.24 -14.37 -20.35
N SER A 288 62.34 -13.85 -21.19
CA SER A 288 62.67 -13.39 -22.54
C SER A 288 63.71 -12.26 -22.53
N THR A 289 63.59 -11.28 -21.62
CA THR A 289 64.62 -10.22 -21.48
C THR A 289 65.96 -10.78 -21.00
N GLN A 290 65.97 -11.75 -20.08
CA GLN A 290 67.19 -12.42 -19.64
C GLN A 290 67.85 -13.18 -20.81
N HIS A 291 67.08 -13.95 -21.57
CA HIS A 291 67.55 -14.67 -22.75
C HIS A 291 68.13 -13.72 -23.80
N ASN A 292 67.50 -12.56 -24.05
CA ASN A 292 68.03 -11.54 -24.95
C ASN A 292 69.36 -10.96 -24.44
N THR A 293 69.50 -10.67 -23.14
CA THR A 293 70.79 -10.19 -22.58
C THR A 293 71.90 -11.26 -22.62
N MET A 294 71.56 -12.54 -22.44
CA MET A 294 72.50 -13.65 -22.65
C MET A 294 72.92 -13.74 -24.12
N PHE A 295 71.98 -13.60 -25.06
CA PHE A 295 72.26 -13.63 -26.50
C PHE A 295 73.16 -12.45 -26.91
N GLU A 296 72.90 -11.23 -26.42
CA GLU A 296 73.79 -10.09 -26.62
C GLU A 296 75.21 -10.33 -26.11
N ASN A 297 75.36 -10.96 -24.94
CA ASN A 297 76.67 -11.23 -24.36
C ASN A 297 77.42 -12.29 -25.17
N VAL A 298 76.75 -13.37 -25.58
CA VAL A 298 77.33 -14.37 -26.50
C VAL A 298 77.70 -13.73 -27.85
N MET A 299 76.90 -12.80 -28.38
CA MET A 299 77.25 -12.05 -29.59
C MET A 299 78.47 -11.14 -29.40
N LYS A 300 78.64 -10.50 -28.23
CA LYS A 300 79.84 -9.74 -27.86
C LYS A 300 81.07 -10.65 -27.77
N ASP A 301 80.95 -11.82 -27.15
CA ASP A 301 82.03 -12.81 -27.03
C ASP A 301 82.45 -13.37 -28.41
N VAL A 302 81.49 -13.69 -29.28
CA VAL A 302 81.74 -14.11 -30.67
C VAL A 302 82.42 -13.00 -31.48
N TYR A 303 82.04 -11.74 -31.27
CA TYR A 303 82.71 -10.59 -31.90
C TYR A 303 84.15 -10.44 -31.40
N GLN A 304 84.38 -10.51 -30.09
CA GLN A 304 85.74 -10.49 -29.51
C GLN A 304 86.59 -11.63 -30.07
N LYS A 305 86.08 -12.87 -30.08
CA LYS A 305 86.80 -14.04 -30.60
C LYS A 305 87.07 -13.97 -32.10
N THR A 306 86.20 -13.34 -32.90
CA THR A 306 86.51 -13.07 -34.31
C THR A 306 87.53 -11.94 -34.51
N THR A 307 87.62 -10.96 -33.60
CA THR A 307 88.74 -9.98 -33.63
C THR A 307 90.07 -10.61 -33.18
N GLU A 308 90.08 -11.48 -32.16
CA GLU A 308 91.26 -12.25 -31.75
C GLU A 308 91.74 -13.17 -32.87
N LEU A 309 90.83 -13.89 -33.54
CA LEU A 309 91.18 -14.75 -34.68
C LEU A 309 91.82 -13.95 -35.82
N LYS A 310 91.27 -12.78 -36.18
CA LYS A 310 91.89 -11.91 -37.21
C LYS A 310 93.29 -11.46 -36.83
N ALA A 311 93.52 -11.04 -35.59
CA ALA A 311 94.86 -10.69 -35.10
C ALA A 311 95.83 -11.89 -35.18
N LYS A 312 95.35 -13.12 -34.90
CA LYS A 312 96.15 -14.34 -35.07
C LYS A 312 96.36 -14.75 -36.53
N GLU A 313 95.42 -14.48 -37.43
CA GLU A 313 95.61 -14.64 -38.87
C GLU A 313 96.65 -13.63 -39.41
N GLU A 314 96.64 -12.39 -38.92
CA GLU A 314 97.64 -11.37 -39.23
C GLU A 314 99.04 -11.76 -38.71
N GLU A 315 99.16 -12.21 -37.45
CA GLU A 315 100.41 -12.79 -36.91
C GLU A 315 100.91 -13.96 -37.77
N VAL A 316 100.04 -14.91 -38.13
CA VAL A 316 100.40 -16.07 -38.96
C VAL A 316 100.82 -15.64 -40.38
N ASN A 317 100.19 -14.62 -40.95
CA ASN A 317 100.59 -14.07 -42.25
C ASN A 317 101.93 -13.32 -42.17
N GLN A 318 102.21 -12.60 -41.08
CA GLN A 318 103.52 -11.99 -40.83
C GLN A 318 104.62 -13.06 -40.67
N MET A 319 104.36 -14.12 -39.90
CA MET A 319 105.26 -15.27 -39.77
C MET A 319 105.49 -15.98 -41.11
N ARG A 320 104.46 -16.12 -41.96
CA ARG A 320 104.59 -16.64 -43.33
C ARG A 320 105.45 -15.74 -44.23
N LEU A 321 105.34 -14.42 -44.09
CA LEU A 321 106.20 -13.47 -44.80
C LEU A 321 107.66 -13.54 -44.32
N GLU A 322 107.90 -13.78 -43.03
CA GLU A 322 109.25 -13.99 -42.50
C GLU A 322 109.84 -15.34 -42.94
N ILE A 323 109.06 -16.41 -42.94
CA ILE A 323 109.44 -17.70 -43.54
C ILE A 323 109.74 -17.53 -45.04
N SER A 324 109.01 -16.68 -45.77
CA SER A 324 109.32 -16.34 -47.17
C SER A 324 110.66 -15.60 -47.31
N LYS A 325 110.96 -14.63 -46.44
CA LYS A 325 112.27 -13.94 -46.40
C LYS A 325 113.41 -14.91 -46.07
N LEU A 326 113.23 -15.79 -45.08
CA LEU A 326 114.22 -16.79 -44.67
C LEU A 326 114.45 -17.85 -45.76
N ASN A 327 113.41 -18.30 -46.45
CA ASN A 327 113.56 -19.18 -47.62
C ASN A 327 114.34 -18.49 -48.75
N LYS A 328 114.04 -17.22 -49.08
CA LYS A 328 114.84 -16.46 -50.06
C LYS A 328 116.30 -16.31 -49.64
N LEU A 329 116.56 -16.11 -48.35
CA LEU A 329 117.93 -16.05 -47.81
C LEU A 329 118.64 -17.41 -47.90
N ARG A 330 117.94 -18.51 -47.56
CA ARG A 330 118.42 -19.89 -47.77
C ARG A 330 118.77 -20.13 -49.23
N ASP A 331 117.90 -19.74 -50.16
CA ASP A 331 118.08 -19.99 -51.59
C ASP A 331 119.29 -19.21 -52.15
N VAL A 332 119.51 -17.98 -51.68
CA VAL A 332 120.73 -17.19 -51.96
C VAL A 332 121.97 -17.84 -51.36
N LEU A 333 121.91 -18.37 -50.14
CA LEU A 333 123.02 -19.10 -49.51
C LEU A 333 123.31 -20.43 -50.21
N GLN A 334 122.28 -21.13 -50.69
CA GLN A 334 122.39 -22.38 -51.46
C GLN A 334 122.94 -22.13 -52.86
N GLY A 335 122.63 -20.98 -53.48
CA GLY A 335 123.30 -20.51 -54.69
C GLY A 335 124.78 -20.25 -54.47
N LYS A 336 125.16 -19.59 -53.36
CA LYS A 336 126.57 -19.41 -52.97
C LYS A 336 127.27 -20.74 -52.66
N LEU A 337 126.57 -21.71 -52.09
CA LEU A 337 127.09 -23.06 -51.86
C LEU A 337 127.44 -23.75 -53.19
N ARG A 338 126.54 -23.70 -54.18
CA ARG A 338 126.80 -24.26 -55.53
C ARG A 338 128.01 -23.65 -56.21
N VAL A 339 128.18 -22.32 -56.14
CA VAL A 339 129.38 -21.66 -56.70
C VAL A 339 130.67 -22.13 -56.02
N ALA A 340 130.64 -22.41 -54.72
CA ALA A 340 131.77 -23.00 -53.99
C ALA A 340 131.98 -24.51 -54.30
N GLU A 341 130.92 -25.23 -54.68
CA GLU A 341 130.99 -26.62 -55.16
C GLU A 341 131.54 -26.70 -56.59
N GLU A 342 131.18 -25.77 -57.48
CA GLU A 342 131.73 -25.64 -58.84
C GLU A 342 133.23 -25.31 -58.79
N GLN A 343 133.64 -24.31 -57.98
CA GLN A 343 135.07 -23.98 -57.74
C GLN A 343 135.89 -25.15 -57.16
N LYS A 344 135.23 -26.13 -56.52
CA LYS A 344 135.87 -27.35 -56.01
C LYS A 344 136.01 -28.44 -57.10
N VAL A 345 135.17 -28.43 -58.13
CA VAL A 345 135.27 -29.32 -59.30
C VAL A 345 136.40 -28.84 -60.23
N ASP A 346 136.49 -27.53 -60.48
CA ASP A 346 137.56 -26.95 -61.31
C ASP A 346 138.96 -27.24 -60.72
N ALA A 347 139.12 -27.04 -59.40
CA ALA A 347 140.34 -27.43 -58.66
C ALA A 347 140.59 -28.95 -58.62
N GLY A 348 139.62 -29.77 -59.02
CA GLY A 348 139.79 -31.20 -59.25
C GLY A 348 140.41 -31.50 -60.62
N HIS A 349 139.98 -30.79 -61.66
CA HIS A 349 140.45 -31.01 -63.03
C HIS A 349 141.92 -30.60 -63.21
N GLU A 350 142.38 -29.50 -62.60
CA GLU A 350 143.80 -29.11 -62.61
C GLU A 350 144.73 -30.15 -61.93
N ARG A 351 144.19 -31.04 -61.09
CA ARG A 351 144.97 -32.08 -60.39
C ARG A 351 145.15 -33.36 -61.21
N GLU A 352 144.28 -33.62 -62.16
CA GLU A 352 144.30 -34.85 -62.97
C GLU A 352 145.10 -34.64 -64.28
N SER A 353 145.04 -33.43 -64.87
CA SER A 353 145.69 -33.08 -66.15
C SER A 353 147.23 -33.01 -66.15
N LEU A 354 147.91 -33.25 -65.03
CA LEU A 354 149.38 -33.18 -64.91
C LEU A 354 150.03 -34.47 -64.37
N LYS A 355 149.35 -35.62 -64.44
CA LYS A 355 149.89 -36.88 -63.87
C LYS A 355 149.88 -38.11 -64.79
N ILE A 356 149.21 -38.08 -65.95
CA ILE A 356 149.22 -39.20 -66.91
C ILE A 356 149.51 -38.69 -68.33
N GLU A 357 150.67 -38.05 -68.49
CA GLU A 357 151.35 -37.95 -69.77
C GLU A 357 152.73 -38.62 -69.62
N ILE A 358 153.10 -39.47 -70.59
CA ILE A 358 154.36 -40.25 -70.66
C ILE A 358 154.53 -41.40 -69.63
N SER A 359 153.80 -42.51 -69.82
CA SER A 359 154.39 -43.86 -70.11
C SER A 359 153.30 -44.96 -70.13
N GLY A 360 153.18 -45.85 -71.12
CA GLY A 360 153.78 -45.88 -72.46
C GLY A 360 153.49 -47.19 -73.23
N LEU A 361 153.35 -47.07 -74.56
CA LEU A 361 153.50 -48.11 -75.62
C LEU A 361 152.48 -49.27 -75.82
N GLU A 362 151.92 -49.29 -77.05
CA GLU A 362 151.65 -50.42 -77.98
C GLU A 362 150.27 -51.14 -78.17
N LYS A 363 149.76 -51.03 -79.43
CA LYS A 363 149.11 -52.04 -80.33
C LYS A 363 147.73 -52.66 -79.93
N ALA A 364 146.60 -52.38 -80.64
CA ALA A 364 146.08 -52.95 -81.94
C ALA A 364 144.87 -53.93 -81.68
N GLN A 365 143.94 -54.34 -82.58
CA GLN A 365 143.74 -54.23 -84.05
C GLN A 365 142.27 -54.59 -84.54
N GLU A 366 141.73 -53.94 -85.60
CA GLU A 366 140.81 -54.43 -86.73
C GLU A 366 139.46 -55.22 -86.53
N SER A 367 138.59 -55.55 -87.53
CA SER A 367 138.39 -55.33 -89.03
C SER A 367 136.85 -55.20 -89.36
N LEU A 368 136.23 -54.93 -90.54
CA LEU A 368 136.48 -54.72 -92.00
C LEU A 368 136.53 -55.94 -92.99
N CYS A 369 136.04 -55.93 -94.27
CA CYS A 369 134.84 -55.36 -94.98
C CYS A 369 134.74 -55.69 -96.53
N PHE A 370 133.57 -55.46 -97.20
CA PHE A 370 133.29 -55.28 -98.68
C PHE A 370 133.34 -56.51 -99.72
N PRO A 371 133.05 -56.35 -101.08
CA PRO A 371 133.09 -57.37 -102.21
C PRO A 371 133.71 -56.84 -103.59
N PRO A 372 133.41 -57.18 -104.91
CA PRO A 372 132.76 -58.30 -105.71
C PRO A 372 133.35 -58.70 -107.17
N GLN A 373 132.74 -59.69 -107.91
CA GLN A 373 132.69 -60.01 -109.42
C GLN A 373 133.90 -60.44 -110.38
N LYS A 374 133.76 -61.54 -111.23
CA LYS A 374 134.31 -61.92 -112.64
C LYS A 374 135.72 -62.65 -112.90
N VAL A 375 136.16 -63.28 -114.07
CA VAL A 375 135.63 -64.24 -115.16
C VAL A 375 136.66 -64.73 -116.32
N ILE A 376 136.48 -65.90 -117.06
CA ILE A 376 136.96 -66.37 -118.47
C ILE A 376 138.00 -67.58 -118.79
N LYS A 377 138.56 -67.86 -120.04
CA LYS A 377 138.93 -69.19 -120.78
C LYS A 377 140.23 -69.30 -121.72
N ALA A 378 140.63 -70.47 -122.37
CA ALA A 378 141.23 -70.69 -123.78
C ALA A 378 141.73 -72.15 -124.27
N THR A 379 142.51 -72.39 -125.41
CA THR A 379 142.72 -73.69 -126.24
C THR A 379 144.05 -73.90 -127.11
N ASN A 380 144.27 -75.06 -127.87
CA ASN A 380 145.07 -75.37 -129.18
C ASN A 380 145.95 -76.73 -129.22
N ALA A 381 146.61 -77.41 -130.24
CA ALA A 381 146.75 -77.70 -131.76
C ALA A 381 147.71 -78.98 -132.01
N THR A 382 148.26 -79.65 -133.12
CA THR A 382 148.47 -79.74 -134.65
C THR A 382 149.00 -81.22 -135.09
N GLN A 383 149.62 -81.81 -136.20
CA GLN A 383 150.16 -81.72 -137.66
C GLN A 383 150.64 -83.21 -138.21
N LYS A 384 151.24 -83.78 -139.35
CA LYS A 384 151.77 -83.70 -140.82
C LYS A 384 152.14 -85.19 -141.40
N GLN A 385 152.77 -85.72 -142.54
CA GLN A 385 153.26 -85.59 -144.01
C GLN A 385 153.94 -86.99 -144.52
N ILE A 386 154.41 -87.55 -145.73
CA ILE A 386 154.50 -87.48 -147.28
C ILE A 386 155.15 -88.78 -148.02
N ASN A 387 155.05 -89.06 -149.38
CA ASN A 387 156.05 -89.58 -150.45
C ASN A 387 155.48 -90.38 -151.73
N LEU A 388 156.17 -90.44 -152.92
CA LEU A 388 155.69 -90.96 -154.26
C LEU A 388 156.84 -91.62 -155.14
N VAL A 389 156.77 -92.79 -155.82
CA VAL A 389 156.20 -93.08 -157.18
C VAL A 389 155.87 -94.58 -157.41
N LYS A 390 156.30 -95.51 -156.54
CA LYS A 390 155.66 -96.85 -156.44
C LYS A 390 154.19 -96.76 -155.97
N LEU A 391 153.74 -95.56 -155.63
CA LEU A 391 152.42 -95.25 -155.11
C LEU A 391 151.32 -95.16 -156.19
N HIS A 392 151.54 -95.48 -157.47
CA HIS A 392 150.47 -95.26 -158.48
C HIS A 392 149.25 -96.20 -158.36
N GLU A 393 149.39 -97.40 -157.78
CA GLU A 393 148.21 -98.20 -157.35
C GLU A 393 147.47 -97.59 -156.15
N GLN A 394 148.17 -96.76 -155.38
CA GLN A 394 147.76 -96.23 -154.09
C GLN A 394 147.39 -94.73 -154.18
N SER A 395 147.71 -94.07 -155.30
CA SER A 395 147.01 -92.89 -155.82
C SER A 395 145.54 -93.20 -156.14
N ARG A 396 145.20 -94.47 -156.42
CA ARG A 396 143.80 -94.92 -156.47
C ARG A 396 143.16 -94.93 -155.08
N LYS A 397 143.87 -95.48 -154.08
CA LYS A 397 143.43 -95.48 -152.68
C LYS A 397 143.28 -94.07 -152.08
N ASN A 398 144.21 -93.16 -152.36
CA ASN A 398 144.14 -91.79 -151.85
C ASN A 398 142.87 -91.06 -152.37
N LEU A 399 142.49 -91.28 -153.63
CA LEU A 399 141.25 -90.74 -154.20
C LEU A 399 140.00 -91.43 -153.63
N GLU A 400 140.07 -92.72 -153.29
CA GLU A 400 139.02 -93.43 -152.54
C GLU A 400 138.86 -92.88 -151.10
N GLU A 401 139.96 -92.52 -150.42
CA GLU A 401 139.95 -91.90 -149.07
C GLU A 401 139.44 -90.44 -149.08
N GLU A 402 139.82 -89.62 -150.06
CA GLU A 402 139.32 -88.24 -150.18
C GLU A 402 137.80 -88.20 -150.37
N ILE A 403 137.24 -89.08 -151.20
CA ILE A 403 135.78 -89.22 -151.38
C ILE A 403 135.09 -89.59 -150.06
N GLN A 404 135.71 -90.43 -149.23
CA GLN A 404 135.17 -90.79 -147.92
C GLN A 404 135.29 -89.64 -146.90
N ASN A 405 136.36 -88.83 -146.96
CA ASN A 405 136.51 -87.64 -146.11
C ASN A 405 135.44 -86.57 -146.41
N TYR A 406 135.10 -86.31 -147.68
CA TYR A 406 134.01 -85.39 -148.03
C TYR A 406 132.64 -85.90 -147.57
N LYS A 407 132.38 -87.21 -147.59
CA LYS A 407 131.17 -87.81 -146.98
C LYS A 407 131.11 -87.56 -145.46
N ASN A 408 132.24 -87.69 -144.76
CA ASN A 408 132.31 -87.47 -143.31
C ASN A 408 132.04 -86.00 -142.94
N GLU A 409 132.58 -85.04 -143.70
CA GLU A 409 132.36 -83.62 -143.42
C GLU A 409 130.91 -83.18 -143.70
N ALA A 410 130.30 -83.72 -144.77
CA ALA A 410 128.88 -83.52 -145.05
C ALA A 410 127.96 -84.05 -143.92
N GLN A 411 128.35 -85.13 -143.23
CA GLN A 411 127.64 -85.59 -142.04
C GLN A 411 127.81 -84.66 -140.83
N LYS A 412 128.97 -84.00 -140.64
CA LYS A 412 129.15 -83.02 -139.57
C LYS A 412 128.24 -81.81 -139.76
N GLN A 413 128.20 -81.23 -140.96
CA GLN A 413 127.38 -80.04 -141.22
C GLN A 413 125.88 -80.30 -141.00
N ARG A 414 125.37 -81.48 -141.38
CA ARG A 414 123.98 -81.87 -141.08
C ARG A 414 123.66 -81.94 -139.58
N LYS A 415 124.62 -82.36 -138.73
CA LYS A 415 124.44 -82.37 -137.27
C LYS A 415 124.39 -80.96 -136.66
N ILE A 416 125.15 -80.01 -137.22
CA ILE A 416 125.16 -78.61 -136.75
C ILE A 416 123.83 -77.93 -137.05
N ILE A 417 123.28 -78.13 -138.26
CA ILE A 417 121.99 -77.55 -138.67
C ILE A 417 120.86 -77.99 -137.72
N TYR A 418 120.74 -79.30 -137.46
CA TYR A 418 119.69 -79.85 -136.59
C TYR A 418 119.73 -79.29 -135.15
N GLN A 419 120.92 -79.01 -134.60
CA GLN A 419 121.04 -78.41 -133.28
C GLN A 419 120.52 -76.96 -133.25
N LEU A 420 120.85 -76.16 -134.27
CA LEU A 420 120.40 -74.77 -134.36
C LEU A 420 118.89 -74.65 -134.60
N GLU A 421 118.28 -75.60 -135.30
CA GLU A 421 116.82 -75.69 -135.45
C GLU A 421 116.14 -75.94 -134.10
N LYS A 422 116.67 -76.88 -133.30
CA LYS A 422 116.15 -77.17 -131.95
C LYS A 422 116.30 -75.99 -130.98
N ASP A 423 117.45 -75.31 -131.01
CA ASP A 423 117.70 -74.17 -130.13
C ASP A 423 116.77 -72.98 -130.44
N ARG A 424 116.37 -72.81 -131.72
CA ARG A 424 115.36 -71.84 -132.15
C ARG A 424 113.96 -72.15 -131.59
N GLU A 425 113.53 -73.41 -131.56
CA GLU A 425 112.22 -73.78 -131.02
C GLU A 425 112.12 -73.52 -129.51
N ASN A 426 113.18 -73.81 -128.75
CA ASN A 426 113.23 -73.55 -127.30
C ASN A 426 112.99 -72.05 -126.98
N LEU A 427 113.70 -71.15 -127.67
CA LEU A 427 113.59 -69.70 -127.45
C LEU A 427 112.21 -69.13 -127.80
N ILE A 428 111.50 -69.73 -128.77
CA ILE A 428 110.12 -69.34 -129.12
C ILE A 428 109.16 -69.70 -127.98
N ASN A 429 109.36 -70.85 -127.32
CA ASN A 429 108.52 -71.27 -126.20
C ASN A 429 108.74 -70.40 -124.96
N GLU A 430 109.99 -70.11 -124.58
CA GLU A 430 110.30 -69.22 -123.44
C GLU A 430 109.71 -67.82 -123.61
N ALA A 431 109.73 -67.26 -124.82
CA ALA A 431 109.15 -65.95 -125.11
C ALA A 431 107.62 -65.94 -124.95
N ASN A 432 106.93 -67.03 -125.30
CA ASN A 432 105.48 -67.14 -125.13
C ASN A 432 105.09 -67.28 -123.65
N ASP A 433 105.81 -68.11 -122.88
CA ASP A 433 105.61 -68.27 -121.42
C ASP A 433 105.76 -66.95 -120.67
N LEU A 434 106.80 -66.16 -121.00
CA LEU A 434 107.03 -64.84 -120.41
C LEU A 434 105.89 -63.86 -120.76
N LYS A 435 105.44 -63.85 -122.02
CA LYS A 435 104.31 -63.02 -122.47
C LYS A 435 103.00 -63.38 -121.75
N GLN A 436 102.76 -64.66 -121.49
CA GLN A 436 101.56 -65.12 -120.78
C GLN A 436 101.58 -64.70 -119.30
N LYS A 437 102.74 -64.77 -118.64
CA LYS A 437 102.93 -64.29 -117.25
C LYS A 437 102.68 -62.79 -117.11
N VAL A 438 103.15 -61.97 -118.05
CA VAL A 438 102.89 -60.51 -118.04
C VAL A 438 101.38 -60.22 -118.14
N LEU A 439 100.65 -60.93 -119.00
CA LEU A 439 99.20 -60.77 -119.16
C LEU A 439 98.38 -61.21 -117.94
N GLN A 440 98.90 -62.12 -117.10
CA GLN A 440 98.26 -62.47 -115.84
C GLN A 440 98.48 -61.37 -114.80
N ASN A 441 99.73 -60.91 -114.62
CA ASN A 441 100.07 -59.89 -113.62
C ASN A 441 99.30 -58.58 -113.83
N LEU A 442 99.01 -58.19 -115.07
CA LEU A 442 98.21 -57.00 -115.37
C LEU A 442 96.77 -57.11 -114.84
N LYS A 443 96.11 -58.27 -115.01
CA LYS A 443 94.76 -58.51 -114.48
C LYS A 443 94.75 -58.53 -112.96
N ASP A 444 95.80 -59.06 -112.35
CA ASP A 444 95.93 -59.09 -110.89
C ASP A 444 96.11 -57.67 -110.32
N ILE A 445 96.70 -56.73 -111.07
CA ILE A 445 96.75 -55.29 -110.72
C ILE A 445 95.37 -54.64 -110.86
N GLU A 446 94.68 -54.82 -111.99
CA GLU A 446 93.31 -54.29 -112.21
C GLU A 446 92.35 -54.72 -111.07
N LEU A 447 92.43 -55.99 -110.65
CA LEU A 447 91.65 -56.52 -109.53
C LEU A 447 91.99 -55.89 -108.17
N ARG A 448 93.22 -55.39 -107.97
CA ARG A 448 93.61 -54.67 -106.74
C ARG A 448 93.16 -53.22 -106.76
N GLU A 449 93.22 -52.54 -107.89
CA GLU A 449 92.72 -51.16 -108.02
C GLU A 449 91.22 -51.08 -107.73
N ILE A 450 90.43 -52.04 -108.25
CA ILE A 450 88.99 -52.17 -107.93
C ILE A 450 88.77 -52.38 -106.42
N GLN A 451 89.56 -53.23 -105.76
CA GLN A 451 89.47 -53.46 -104.31
C GLN A 451 89.76 -52.19 -103.51
N ILE A 452 90.75 -51.39 -103.90
CA ILE A 452 91.10 -50.12 -103.23
C ILE A 452 89.92 -49.14 -103.33
N CYS A 453 89.37 -48.94 -104.53
CA CYS A 453 88.21 -48.06 -104.76
C CYS A 453 87.01 -48.41 -103.88
N ASP A 454 86.77 -49.70 -103.61
CA ASP A 454 85.65 -50.16 -102.78
C ASP A 454 85.92 -50.08 -101.27
N TYR A 455 87.19 -50.01 -100.83
CA TYR A 455 87.52 -49.71 -99.44
C TYR A 455 87.46 -48.20 -99.16
N GLU A 456 87.90 -47.35 -100.08
CA GLU A 456 87.82 -45.89 -99.95
C GLU A 456 86.38 -45.40 -99.78
N LYS A 457 85.43 -45.93 -100.59
CA LYS A 457 83.99 -45.65 -100.43
C LYS A 457 83.47 -46.03 -99.03
N LYS A 458 83.85 -47.20 -98.52
CA LYS A 458 83.43 -47.69 -97.18
C LYS A 458 83.98 -46.82 -96.05
N ILE A 459 85.18 -46.25 -96.21
CA ILE A 459 85.74 -45.28 -95.27
C ILE A 459 84.93 -43.99 -95.29
N GLN A 460 84.68 -43.41 -96.48
CA GLN A 460 83.88 -42.18 -96.63
C GLN A 460 82.46 -42.33 -96.06
N GLU A 461 81.79 -43.45 -96.35
CA GLU A 461 80.49 -43.78 -95.75
C GLU A 461 80.54 -43.82 -94.21
N SER A 462 81.62 -44.36 -93.65
CA SER A 462 81.79 -44.51 -92.20
C SER A 462 82.08 -43.17 -91.52
N GLU A 463 82.85 -42.29 -92.16
CA GLU A 463 83.04 -40.91 -91.69
C GLU A 463 81.75 -40.09 -91.70
N ILE A 464 80.92 -40.23 -92.75
CA ILE A 464 79.63 -39.56 -92.84
C ILE A 464 78.71 -40.02 -91.71
N LYS A 465 78.64 -41.34 -91.46
CA LYS A 465 77.87 -41.93 -90.35
C LYS A 465 78.39 -41.44 -88.98
N LEU A 466 79.71 -41.32 -88.79
CA LEU A 466 80.30 -40.80 -87.55
C LEU A 466 79.92 -39.33 -87.31
N LYS A 467 80.05 -38.47 -88.32
CA LYS A 467 79.67 -37.04 -88.24
C LYS A 467 78.18 -36.86 -87.94
N GLN A 468 77.31 -37.68 -88.55
CA GLN A 468 75.87 -37.70 -88.23
C GLN A 468 75.59 -38.04 -86.76
N GLN A 469 76.27 -39.05 -86.19
CA GLN A 469 76.09 -39.44 -84.79
C GLN A 469 76.65 -38.41 -83.80
N GLN A 470 77.75 -37.72 -84.16
CA GLN A 470 78.29 -36.60 -83.37
C GLN A 470 77.27 -35.46 -83.28
N ASN A 471 76.72 -35.02 -84.42
CA ASN A 471 75.70 -33.96 -84.47
C ASN A 471 74.46 -34.32 -83.64
N LEU A 472 73.97 -35.57 -83.73
CA LEU A 472 72.83 -36.05 -82.92
C LEU A 472 73.13 -36.00 -81.42
N CYS A 473 74.33 -36.39 -80.98
CA CYS A 473 74.74 -36.30 -79.58
C CYS A 473 74.84 -34.85 -79.09
N GLU A 474 75.21 -33.90 -79.95
CA GLU A 474 75.24 -32.48 -79.61
C GLU A 474 73.84 -31.88 -79.49
N VAL A 475 72.94 -32.19 -80.44
CA VAL A 475 71.52 -31.79 -80.38
C VAL A 475 70.89 -32.28 -79.06
N VAL A 476 70.98 -33.57 -78.75
CA VAL A 476 70.41 -34.15 -77.51
C VAL A 476 71.02 -33.53 -76.25
N ARG A 477 72.31 -33.12 -76.27
CA ARG A 477 72.91 -32.36 -75.16
C ARG A 477 72.32 -30.96 -75.02
N THR A 478 72.09 -30.24 -76.12
CA THR A 478 71.45 -28.91 -76.07
C THR A 478 70.00 -28.99 -75.63
N GLU A 479 69.22 -29.95 -76.14
CA GLU A 479 67.84 -30.22 -75.72
C GLU A 479 67.74 -30.56 -74.23
N ARG A 480 68.58 -31.49 -73.74
CA ARG A 480 68.65 -31.83 -72.31
C ARG A 480 68.96 -30.60 -71.45
N ASN A 481 69.87 -29.74 -71.89
CA ASN A 481 70.21 -28.51 -71.15
C ASN A 481 69.03 -27.53 -71.15
N LEU A 482 68.33 -27.37 -72.27
CA LEU A 482 67.13 -26.55 -72.38
C LEU A 482 66.00 -27.07 -71.48
N TYR A 483 65.65 -28.36 -71.56
CA TYR A 483 64.64 -28.96 -70.68
C TYR A 483 65.04 -28.90 -69.20
N SER A 484 66.32 -29.05 -68.86
CA SER A 484 66.80 -28.88 -67.48
C SER A 484 66.67 -27.43 -67.01
N LYS A 485 66.85 -26.44 -67.89
CA LYS A 485 66.64 -25.02 -67.56
C LYS A 485 65.15 -24.74 -67.35
N ASN A 486 64.31 -25.11 -68.31
CA ASN A 486 62.86 -24.90 -68.26
C ASN A 486 62.23 -25.59 -67.03
N LEU A 487 62.77 -26.74 -66.61
CA LEU A 487 62.35 -27.45 -65.39
C LEU A 487 62.73 -26.73 -64.10
N VAL A 488 63.80 -25.92 -64.08
CA VAL A 488 64.15 -25.06 -62.95
C VAL A 488 63.26 -23.82 -62.94
N GLU A 489 63.13 -23.13 -64.08
CA GLU A 489 62.26 -21.95 -64.21
C GLU A 489 60.81 -22.27 -63.80
N ALA A 490 60.24 -23.38 -64.29
CA ALA A 490 58.90 -23.82 -63.89
C ALA A 490 58.79 -24.23 -62.40
N LYS A 491 59.87 -24.72 -61.77
CA LYS A 491 59.88 -25.02 -60.32
C LYS A 491 59.90 -23.74 -59.48
N ASP A 492 60.65 -22.73 -59.92
CA ASP A 492 60.75 -21.44 -59.24
C ASP A 492 59.44 -20.64 -59.40
N GLU A 493 58.81 -20.68 -60.58
CA GLU A 493 57.44 -20.18 -60.78
C GLU A 493 56.42 -20.88 -59.88
N ILE A 494 56.45 -22.22 -59.78
CA ILE A 494 55.59 -22.98 -58.86
C ILE A 494 55.87 -22.61 -57.39
N ALA A 495 57.12 -22.34 -57.03
CA ALA A 495 57.48 -21.92 -55.68
C ALA A 495 56.98 -20.49 -55.37
N GLU A 496 57.06 -19.56 -56.33
CA GLU A 496 56.53 -18.21 -56.16
C GLU A 496 55.00 -18.21 -56.13
N MET A 497 54.33 -18.95 -57.03
CA MET A 497 52.88 -19.09 -57.03
C MET A 497 52.37 -19.74 -55.74
N LYS A 498 53.11 -20.68 -55.13
CA LYS A 498 52.81 -21.20 -53.79
C LYS A 498 52.97 -20.17 -52.67
N LYS A 499 53.92 -19.23 -52.76
CA LYS A 499 54.05 -18.10 -51.83
C LYS A 499 52.88 -17.12 -52.00
N ARG A 500 52.57 -16.73 -53.23
CA ARG A 500 51.44 -15.86 -53.57
C ARG A 500 50.11 -16.46 -53.11
N LEU A 501 49.88 -17.77 -53.37
CA LEU A 501 48.71 -18.50 -52.89
C LEU A 501 48.59 -18.39 -51.37
N LYS A 502 49.64 -18.73 -50.60
CA LYS A 502 49.61 -18.63 -49.12
C LYS A 502 49.27 -17.22 -48.64
N SER A 503 49.86 -16.19 -49.23
CA SER A 503 49.57 -14.80 -48.86
C SER A 503 48.10 -14.43 -49.13
N VAL A 504 47.52 -14.91 -50.23
CA VAL A 504 46.11 -14.68 -50.57
C VAL A 504 45.19 -15.52 -49.68
N THR A 505 45.57 -16.74 -49.30
CA THR A 505 44.82 -17.56 -48.32
C THR A 505 44.78 -16.87 -46.96
N GLN A 506 45.92 -16.36 -46.47
CA GLN A 506 45.98 -15.61 -45.20
C GLN A 506 45.17 -14.31 -45.24
N GLN A 507 45.16 -13.60 -46.38
CA GLN A 507 44.30 -12.43 -46.56
C GLN A 507 42.81 -12.81 -46.61
N ALA A 508 42.46 -13.95 -47.23
CA ALA A 508 41.09 -14.45 -47.23
C ALA A 508 40.64 -14.88 -45.83
N GLU A 509 41.49 -15.57 -45.06
CA GLU A 509 41.27 -15.94 -43.66
C GLU A 509 41.02 -14.69 -42.79
N GLN A 510 41.91 -13.69 -42.87
CA GLN A 510 41.76 -12.40 -42.17
C GLN A 510 40.46 -11.66 -42.56
N LEU A 511 40.11 -11.63 -43.85
CA LEU A 511 38.87 -11.01 -44.30
C LEU A 511 37.63 -11.79 -43.84
N THR A 512 37.69 -13.12 -43.73
CA THR A 512 36.59 -13.90 -43.12
C THR A 512 36.46 -13.66 -41.63
N GLU A 513 37.57 -13.55 -40.88
CA GLU A 513 37.55 -13.18 -39.46
C GLU A 513 36.93 -11.78 -39.27
N GLU A 514 37.39 -10.77 -40.04
CA GLU A 514 36.83 -9.41 -40.04
C GLU A 514 35.33 -9.37 -40.39
N ILE A 515 34.86 -10.25 -41.29
CA ILE A 515 33.43 -10.37 -41.62
C ILE A 515 32.68 -10.96 -40.42
N THR A 516 33.16 -12.05 -39.81
CA THR A 516 32.48 -12.68 -38.65
C THR A 516 32.42 -11.76 -37.43
N ASP A 517 33.48 -10.98 -37.16
CA ASP A 517 33.48 -9.98 -36.09
C ASP A 517 32.46 -8.85 -36.36
N LYS A 518 32.37 -8.39 -37.61
CA LYS A 518 31.37 -7.37 -38.00
C LYS A 518 29.95 -7.91 -37.98
N GLU A 519 29.72 -9.17 -38.37
CA GLU A 519 28.42 -9.84 -38.24
C GLU A 519 28.01 -10.00 -36.77
N ALA A 520 28.94 -10.41 -35.89
CA ALA A 520 28.70 -10.51 -34.46
C ALA A 520 28.39 -9.13 -33.82
N ALA A 521 29.14 -8.09 -34.20
CA ALA A 521 28.90 -6.72 -33.77
C ALA A 521 27.53 -6.18 -34.25
N LEU A 522 27.15 -6.47 -35.50
CA LEU A 522 25.88 -6.05 -36.09
C LEU A 522 24.70 -6.79 -35.44
N ALA A 523 24.84 -8.10 -35.19
CA ALA A 523 23.85 -8.88 -34.44
C ALA A 523 23.64 -8.33 -33.02
N LYS A 524 24.73 -8.00 -32.30
CA LYS A 524 24.68 -7.37 -30.98
C LYS A 524 23.99 -6.01 -31.02
N ALA A 525 24.36 -5.14 -31.97
CA ALA A 525 23.72 -3.84 -32.16
C ALA A 525 22.22 -3.96 -32.50
N HIS A 526 21.83 -4.99 -33.27
CA HIS A 526 20.43 -5.25 -33.58
C HIS A 526 19.65 -5.74 -32.35
N GLN A 527 20.26 -6.55 -31.47
CA GLN A 527 19.66 -6.97 -30.20
C GLN A 527 19.51 -5.80 -29.22
N GLU A 528 20.53 -4.96 -29.09
CA GLU A 528 20.50 -3.72 -28.30
C GLU A 528 19.40 -2.78 -28.83
N HIS A 529 19.30 -2.60 -30.15
CA HIS A 529 18.23 -1.80 -30.75
C HIS A 529 16.83 -2.37 -30.44
N GLN A 530 16.61 -3.69 -30.59
CA GLN A 530 15.33 -4.31 -30.20
C GLN A 530 15.00 -4.10 -28.71
N GLN A 531 16.00 -4.10 -27.83
CA GLN A 531 15.78 -3.82 -26.41
C GLN A 531 15.38 -2.34 -26.19
N THR A 532 16.10 -1.38 -26.79
CA THR A 532 15.73 0.04 -26.70
C THR A 532 14.34 0.36 -27.27
N GLU A 533 13.91 -0.34 -28.32
CA GLU A 533 12.54 -0.20 -28.86
C GLU A 533 11.48 -0.72 -27.87
N ARG A 534 11.71 -1.86 -27.22
CA ARG A 534 10.82 -2.39 -26.16
C ARG A 534 10.74 -1.46 -24.95
N GLU A 535 11.88 -0.91 -24.52
CA GLU A 535 11.95 0.05 -23.42
C GLU A 535 11.25 1.36 -23.77
N LYS A 536 11.44 1.89 -24.98
CA LYS A 536 10.74 3.06 -25.51
C LYS A 536 9.23 2.86 -25.51
N ASP A 537 8.73 1.71 -25.96
CA ASP A 537 7.29 1.44 -26.05
C ASP A 537 6.66 1.13 -24.67
N ALA A 538 7.41 0.54 -23.75
CA ALA A 538 7.03 0.47 -22.33
C ALA A 538 6.89 1.88 -21.71
N LEU A 539 7.89 2.75 -21.91
CA LEU A 539 7.86 4.14 -21.43
C LEU A 539 6.72 4.95 -22.07
N LYS A 540 6.37 4.72 -23.34
CA LYS A 540 5.16 5.32 -23.96
C LYS A 540 3.89 4.84 -23.26
N ALA A 541 3.77 3.55 -22.95
CA ALA A 541 2.59 2.99 -22.28
C ALA A 541 2.44 3.54 -20.86
N GLU A 542 3.53 3.67 -20.12
CA GLU A 542 3.55 4.34 -18.81
C GLU A 542 3.19 5.83 -18.92
N LEU A 543 3.77 6.56 -19.89
CA LEU A 543 3.44 7.97 -20.12
C LEU A 543 1.94 8.16 -20.43
N LEU A 544 1.33 7.27 -21.22
CA LEU A 544 -0.11 7.29 -21.50
C LEU A 544 -0.95 6.98 -20.26
N LYS A 545 -0.54 6.00 -19.44
CA LYS A 545 -1.18 5.68 -18.16
C LYS A 545 -1.13 6.87 -17.18
N MET A 546 0.03 7.49 -17.02
CA MET A 546 0.22 8.68 -16.17
C MET A 546 -0.57 9.89 -16.68
N LYS A 547 -0.63 10.11 -18.01
CA LYS A 547 -1.49 11.15 -18.62
C LYS A 547 -2.98 10.90 -18.36
N LYS A 548 -3.44 9.64 -18.43
CA LYS A 548 -4.83 9.27 -18.10
C LYS A 548 -5.14 9.56 -16.63
N GLN A 549 -4.26 9.14 -15.71
CA GLN A 549 -4.42 9.41 -14.27
C GLN A 549 -4.38 10.92 -13.94
N ALA A 550 -3.56 11.71 -14.65
CA ALA A 550 -3.55 13.17 -14.52
C ALA A 550 -4.86 13.83 -15.00
N LEU A 551 -5.50 13.30 -16.04
CA LEU A 551 -6.80 13.77 -16.51
C LEU A 551 -7.95 13.36 -15.57
N GLU A 552 -7.88 12.15 -15.00
CA GLU A 552 -8.86 11.65 -14.03
C GLU A 552 -8.79 12.44 -12.71
N THR A 553 -7.60 12.69 -12.19
CA THR A 553 -7.39 13.53 -11.00
C THR A 553 -7.76 15.00 -11.24
N LYS A 554 -7.46 15.57 -12.42
CA LYS A 554 -7.92 16.94 -12.77
C LYS A 554 -9.45 17.06 -12.76
N ARG A 555 -10.16 16.08 -13.35
CA ARG A 555 -11.64 16.04 -13.32
C ARG A 555 -12.20 15.87 -11.91
N PHE A 556 -11.53 15.10 -11.05
CA PHE A 556 -11.90 14.97 -9.65
C PHE A 556 -11.77 16.31 -8.91
N ILE A 557 -10.67 17.06 -9.12
CA ILE A 557 -10.47 18.40 -8.55
C ILE A 557 -11.55 19.37 -9.06
N GLU A 558 -11.81 19.42 -10.38
CA GLU A 558 -12.85 20.27 -10.99
C GLU A 558 -14.24 20.00 -10.39
N ASN A 559 -14.56 18.72 -10.10
CA ASN A 559 -15.79 18.34 -9.41
C ASN A 559 -15.80 18.80 -7.94
N GLN A 560 -14.71 18.61 -7.20
CA GLN A 560 -14.61 19.04 -5.80
C GLN A 560 -14.70 20.56 -5.65
N GLU A 561 -14.04 21.34 -6.50
CA GLU A 561 -14.21 22.80 -6.55
C GLU A 561 -15.66 23.21 -6.88
N ALA A 562 -16.37 22.42 -7.70
CA ALA A 562 -17.78 22.65 -8.01
C ALA A 562 -18.72 22.27 -6.84
N GLU A 563 -18.30 21.39 -5.93
CA GLU A 563 -19.02 21.09 -4.69
C GLU A 563 -18.72 22.11 -3.59
N GLU A 564 -17.46 22.52 -3.42
CA GLU A 564 -17.06 23.62 -2.55
C GLU A 564 -17.84 24.90 -2.86
N ARG A 565 -17.93 25.30 -4.14
CA ARG A 565 -18.73 26.46 -4.57
C ARG A 565 -20.22 26.34 -4.26
N LYS A 566 -20.80 25.13 -4.22
CA LYS A 566 -22.19 24.92 -3.78
C LYS A 566 -22.31 25.05 -2.26
N LEU A 567 -21.39 24.45 -1.51
CA LEU A 567 -21.38 24.50 -0.04
C LEU A 567 -21.18 25.93 0.47
N LEU A 568 -20.25 26.70 -0.11
CA LEU A 568 -20.05 28.12 0.18
C LEU A 568 -21.32 28.95 -0.07
N LYS A 569 -22.07 28.67 -1.15
CA LYS A 569 -23.35 29.33 -1.43
C LYS A 569 -24.42 28.98 -0.39
N ILE A 570 -24.52 27.71 0.02
CA ILE A 570 -25.44 27.25 1.08
C ILE A 570 -25.10 27.89 2.43
N ILE A 571 -23.81 28.01 2.77
CA ILE A 571 -23.35 28.70 3.98
C ILE A 571 -23.74 30.18 3.95
N ALA A 572 -23.50 30.89 2.83
CA ALA A 572 -23.88 32.29 2.68
C ALA A 572 -25.40 32.53 2.77
N GLU A 573 -26.21 31.60 2.22
CA GLU A 573 -27.67 31.64 2.33
C GLU A 573 -28.14 31.38 3.77
N ALA A 574 -27.55 30.40 4.45
CA ALA A 574 -27.84 30.11 5.85
C ALA A 574 -27.42 31.26 6.79
N ASP A 575 -26.31 31.95 6.52
CA ASP A 575 -25.87 33.11 7.29
C ASP A 575 -26.75 34.35 7.07
N ALA A 576 -27.20 34.58 5.84
CA ALA A 576 -28.17 35.63 5.54
C ALA A 576 -29.51 35.39 6.26
N GLU A 577 -29.96 34.14 6.31
CA GLU A 577 -31.19 33.75 6.99
C GLU A 577 -31.05 33.83 8.53
N ARG A 578 -29.93 33.35 9.09
CA ARG A 578 -29.55 33.53 10.51
C ARG A 578 -29.56 35.00 10.92
N LEU A 579 -29.11 35.91 10.04
CA LEU A 579 -29.13 37.34 10.28
C LEU A 579 -30.54 37.97 10.21
N ARG A 580 -31.45 37.44 9.39
CA ARG A 580 -32.87 37.84 9.37
C ARG A 580 -33.57 37.43 10.66
N GLN A 581 -33.44 36.15 11.04
CA GLN A 581 -34.03 35.59 12.25
C GLN A 581 -33.54 36.31 13.52
N LYS A 582 -32.26 36.70 13.58
CA LYS A 582 -31.74 37.54 14.66
C LYS A 582 -32.45 38.90 14.73
N LYS A 583 -32.67 39.59 13.60
CA LYS A 583 -33.40 40.87 13.55
C LYS A 583 -34.89 40.73 13.87
N GLU A 584 -35.47 39.56 13.67
CA GLU A 584 -36.84 39.24 14.09
C GLU A 584 -36.92 39.01 15.60
N TYR A 585 -35.99 38.25 16.14
CA TYR A 585 -35.84 38.08 17.59
C TYR A 585 -35.61 39.41 18.33
N GLU A 586 -34.76 40.30 17.77
CA GLU A 586 -34.54 41.66 18.30
C GLU A 586 -35.81 42.52 18.23
N ARG A 587 -36.63 42.41 17.18
CA ARG A 587 -37.95 43.08 17.11
C ARG A 587 -38.92 42.57 18.19
N VAL A 588 -39.03 41.24 18.35
CA VAL A 588 -39.90 40.62 19.37
C VAL A 588 -39.46 40.98 20.79
N ILE A 589 -38.15 41.11 21.06
CA ILE A 589 -37.64 41.65 22.33
C ILE A 589 -38.13 43.09 22.56
N ASN A 590 -37.96 43.97 21.56
CA ASN A 590 -38.38 45.36 21.69
C ASN A 590 -39.90 45.49 21.92
N GLU A 591 -40.70 44.69 21.21
CA GLU A 591 -42.16 44.62 21.40
C GLU A 591 -42.53 44.12 22.79
N ARG A 592 -41.89 43.03 23.28
CA ARG A 592 -42.04 42.52 24.65
C ARG A 592 -41.72 43.59 25.69
N ASP A 593 -40.65 44.36 25.51
CA ASP A 593 -40.18 45.33 26.49
C ASP A 593 -41.03 46.61 26.49
N ILE A 594 -41.59 47.00 25.34
CA ILE A 594 -42.63 48.02 25.23
C ILE A 594 -43.91 47.56 25.95
N LEU A 595 -44.39 46.33 25.70
CA LEU A 595 -45.60 45.79 26.32
C LEU A 595 -45.42 45.60 27.83
N GLY A 596 -44.26 45.12 28.29
CA GLY A 596 -43.92 45.05 29.72
C GLY A 596 -43.92 46.42 30.38
N SER A 597 -43.35 47.43 29.72
CA SER A 597 -43.38 48.82 30.20
C SER A 597 -44.79 49.41 30.27
N GLN A 598 -45.69 49.03 29.35
CA GLN A 598 -47.10 49.42 29.40
C GLN A 598 -47.87 48.69 30.51
N LEU A 599 -47.60 47.39 30.71
CA LEU A 599 -48.23 46.58 31.75
C LEU A 599 -47.88 47.08 33.16
N VAL A 600 -46.61 47.43 33.41
CA VAL A 600 -46.19 48.04 34.70
C VAL A 600 -46.97 49.33 34.97
N ARG A 601 -47.00 50.27 34.00
CA ARG A 601 -47.77 51.52 34.15
C ARG A 601 -49.26 51.28 34.40
N ARG A 602 -49.86 50.27 33.75
CA ARG A 602 -51.27 49.90 33.97
C ARG A 602 -51.50 49.30 35.37
N ASN A 603 -50.55 48.53 35.89
CA ASN A 603 -50.60 48.04 37.27
C ASN A 603 -50.46 49.19 38.28
N ASP A 604 -49.59 50.18 38.01
CA ASP A 604 -49.45 51.38 38.83
C ASP A 604 -50.73 52.23 38.82
N GLU A 605 -51.33 52.46 37.63
CA GLU A 605 -52.64 53.12 37.47
C GLU A 605 -53.73 52.41 38.29
N VAL A 606 -53.78 51.06 38.24
CA VAL A 606 -54.75 50.25 39.00
C VAL A 606 -54.50 50.31 40.52
N ALA A 607 -53.24 50.27 40.97
CA ALA A 607 -52.90 50.41 42.39
C ALA A 607 -53.31 51.79 42.95
N LEU A 608 -53.08 52.87 42.19
CA LEU A 608 -53.53 54.22 42.52
C LEU A 608 -55.07 54.32 42.59
N LEU A 609 -55.79 53.62 41.70
CA LEU A 609 -57.26 53.54 41.76
C LEU A 609 -57.75 52.78 43.00
N TYR A 610 -57.12 51.67 43.39
CA TYR A 610 -57.48 50.94 44.61
C TYR A 610 -57.28 51.78 45.88
N GLU A 611 -56.15 52.47 46.03
CA GLU A 611 -55.95 53.38 47.18
C GLU A 611 -56.92 54.57 47.14
N LYS A 612 -57.26 55.10 45.97
CA LYS A 612 -58.30 56.14 45.83
C LYS A 612 -59.68 55.65 46.29
N ILE A 613 -60.09 54.45 45.88
CA ILE A 613 -61.36 53.81 46.31
C ILE A 613 -61.36 53.60 47.83
N LYS A 614 -60.27 53.08 48.39
CA LYS A 614 -60.07 52.85 49.83
C LYS A 614 -60.14 54.13 50.65
N ILE A 615 -59.55 55.23 50.16
CA ILE A 615 -59.67 56.58 50.76
C ILE A 615 -61.13 57.07 50.67
N GLN A 616 -61.78 56.96 49.51
CA GLN A 616 -63.18 57.36 49.32
C GLN A 616 -64.13 56.57 50.22
N GLN A 617 -63.94 55.26 50.39
CA GLN A 617 -64.72 54.43 51.30
C GLN A 617 -64.49 54.84 52.76
N SER A 618 -63.26 55.18 53.16
CA SER A 618 -62.96 55.70 54.50
C SER A 618 -63.69 57.03 54.77
N ILE A 619 -63.73 57.93 53.78
CA ILE A 619 -64.46 59.20 53.86
C ILE A 619 -65.98 58.95 53.92
N LEU A 620 -66.51 58.06 53.09
CA LEU A 620 -67.94 57.73 53.05
C LEU A 620 -68.40 57.10 54.37
N ASN A 621 -67.64 56.15 54.92
CA ASN A 621 -67.95 55.53 56.22
C ASN A 621 -67.95 56.57 57.37
N LYS A 622 -67.03 57.55 57.34
CA LYS A 622 -66.99 58.66 58.31
C LYS A 622 -68.20 59.60 58.15
N GLY A 623 -68.53 59.95 56.90
CA GLY A 623 -69.70 60.79 56.59
C GLY A 623 -71.02 60.11 56.98
N GLU A 624 -71.13 58.80 56.75
CA GLU A 624 -72.30 58.02 57.17
C GLU A 624 -72.43 57.94 58.69
N ALA A 625 -71.33 57.72 59.42
CA ALA A 625 -71.33 57.74 60.88
C ALA A 625 -71.77 59.11 61.44
N GLN A 626 -71.27 60.21 60.87
CA GLN A 626 -71.70 61.57 61.22
C GLN A 626 -73.18 61.82 60.87
N TYR A 627 -73.65 61.34 59.72
CA TYR A 627 -75.05 61.47 59.32
C TYR A 627 -75.99 60.68 60.25
N ARG A 628 -75.62 59.44 60.62
CA ARG A 628 -76.33 58.62 61.61
C ARG A 628 -76.38 59.30 62.98
N GLN A 629 -75.30 59.97 63.40
CA GLN A 629 -75.31 60.79 64.62
C GLN A 629 -76.30 61.96 64.51
N ARG A 630 -76.32 62.69 63.38
CA ARG A 630 -77.26 63.81 63.18
C ARG A 630 -78.71 63.38 63.06
N THR A 631 -79.02 62.21 62.49
CA THR A 631 -80.41 61.71 62.49
C THR A 631 -80.85 61.29 63.88
N GLU A 632 -79.94 60.82 64.74
CA GLU A 632 -80.20 60.56 66.15
C GLU A 632 -80.37 61.84 66.98
N ASP A 633 -79.51 62.85 66.81
CA ASP A 633 -79.70 64.20 67.39
C ASP A 633 -81.10 64.74 67.07
N ILE A 634 -81.52 64.63 65.80
CA ILE A 634 -82.85 65.03 65.32
C ILE A 634 -83.95 64.16 65.92
N ARG A 635 -83.72 62.87 66.18
CA ARG A 635 -84.69 61.97 66.84
C ARG A 635 -84.91 62.40 68.30
N LEU A 636 -83.83 62.68 69.02
CA LEU A 636 -83.86 63.16 70.41
C LEU A 636 -84.54 64.53 70.51
N LEU A 637 -84.19 65.49 69.65
CA LEU A 637 -84.86 66.80 69.60
C LEU A 637 -86.36 66.67 69.26
N LYS A 638 -86.76 65.76 68.36
CA LYS A 638 -88.17 65.47 68.07
C LYS A 638 -88.91 64.83 69.27
N LEU A 639 -88.23 64.09 70.12
CA LEU A 639 -88.80 63.57 71.37
C LEU A 639 -88.95 64.67 72.43
N GLU A 640 -87.94 65.53 72.59
CA GLU A 640 -88.01 66.65 73.53
C GLU A 640 -89.08 67.68 73.11
N ILE A 641 -89.23 67.98 71.82
CA ILE A 641 -90.35 68.79 71.31
C ILE A 641 -91.71 68.13 71.61
N LYS A 642 -91.82 66.79 71.57
CA LYS A 642 -93.06 66.09 71.97
C LYS A 642 -93.30 66.17 73.49
N LYS A 643 -92.24 66.12 74.30
CA LYS A 643 -92.30 66.29 75.77
C LYS A 643 -92.73 67.71 76.15
N LEU A 644 -92.04 68.74 75.67
CA LEU A 644 -92.38 70.15 75.88
C LEU A 644 -93.80 70.50 75.40
N ARG A 645 -94.28 69.90 74.29
CA ARG A 645 -95.67 70.06 73.83
C ARG A 645 -96.69 69.41 74.77
N ARG A 646 -96.38 68.26 75.38
CA ARG A 646 -97.23 67.62 76.41
C ARG A 646 -97.26 68.45 77.68
N GLU A 647 -96.10 68.92 78.14
CA GLU A 647 -95.97 69.80 79.32
C GLU A 647 -96.74 71.10 79.12
N LYS A 648 -96.59 71.78 77.96
CA LYS A 648 -97.43 72.93 77.60
C LYS A 648 -98.92 72.60 77.58
N GLY A 649 -99.31 71.41 77.14
CA GLY A 649 -100.71 70.95 77.15
C GLY A 649 -101.26 70.73 78.56
N ILE A 650 -100.46 70.19 79.47
CA ILE A 650 -100.81 69.99 80.89
C ILE A 650 -100.91 71.35 81.60
N LEU A 651 -99.92 72.22 81.41
CA LEU A 651 -99.92 73.59 81.95
C LEU A 651 -101.09 74.42 81.39
N GLY A 652 -101.41 74.27 80.10
CA GLY A 652 -102.57 74.93 79.48
C GLY A 652 -103.90 74.52 80.12
N LYS A 653 -104.08 73.23 80.44
CA LYS A 653 -105.23 72.77 81.24
C LYS A 653 -105.19 73.37 82.65
N SER A 654 -104.05 73.32 83.32
CA SER A 654 -103.90 73.91 84.66
C SER A 654 -104.20 75.41 84.69
N VAL A 655 -103.98 76.15 83.60
CA VAL A 655 -104.34 77.57 83.47
C VAL A 655 -105.84 77.77 83.24
N ALA A 656 -106.52 76.89 82.50
CA ALA A 656 -107.99 76.96 82.38
C ALA A 656 -108.66 76.80 83.77
N ASN A 657 -108.20 75.84 84.56
CA ASN A 657 -108.63 75.65 85.96
C ASN A 657 -108.37 76.89 86.85
N VAL A 658 -107.43 77.79 86.51
CA VAL A 658 -107.21 79.03 87.29
C VAL A 658 -108.39 80.00 87.15
N GLU A 659 -109.13 80.00 86.04
CA GLU A 659 -110.32 80.84 85.91
C GLU A 659 -111.51 80.29 86.69
N GLU A 660 -111.70 78.97 86.71
CA GLU A 660 -112.66 78.28 87.57
C GLU A 660 -112.32 78.51 89.05
N LEU A 661 -111.09 78.26 89.48
CA LEU A 661 -110.62 78.52 90.85
C LEU A 661 -110.71 80.02 91.23
N ARG A 662 -110.56 80.95 90.28
CA ARG A 662 -110.81 82.39 90.52
C ARG A 662 -112.29 82.67 90.73
N GLN A 663 -113.18 82.03 89.97
CA GLN A 663 -114.63 82.14 90.17
C GLN A 663 -115.05 81.53 91.51
N GLU A 664 -114.51 80.36 91.89
CA GLU A 664 -114.70 79.77 93.22
C GLU A 664 -114.19 80.69 94.32
N VAL A 665 -112.97 81.23 94.23
CA VAL A 665 -112.45 82.22 95.21
C VAL A 665 -113.33 83.47 95.27
N HIS A 666 -113.93 83.90 94.16
CA HIS A 666 -114.85 85.05 94.14
C HIS A 666 -116.25 84.70 94.69
N HIS A 667 -116.70 83.45 94.51
CA HIS A 667 -117.90 82.88 95.12
C HIS A 667 -117.71 82.75 96.63
N MET A 668 -116.67 82.05 97.09
CA MET A 668 -116.28 81.92 98.49
C MET A 668 -116.05 83.28 99.17
N ARG A 669 -115.58 84.32 98.45
CA ARG A 669 -115.53 85.70 98.99
C ARG A 669 -116.91 86.34 99.13
N LYS A 670 -117.85 86.09 98.22
CA LYS A 670 -119.25 86.53 98.35
C LYS A 670 -119.99 85.75 99.45
N GLU A 671 -119.72 84.47 99.61
CA GLU A 671 -120.27 83.64 100.68
C GLU A 671 -119.66 84.02 102.04
N LEU A 672 -118.35 84.23 102.11
CA LEU A 672 -117.70 84.80 103.31
C LEU A 672 -118.27 86.18 103.64
N LEU A 673 -118.53 87.04 102.66
CA LEU A 673 -119.15 88.34 102.93
C LEU A 673 -120.60 88.20 103.41
N ARG A 674 -121.39 87.28 102.83
CA ARG A 674 -122.75 86.94 103.29
C ARG A 674 -122.74 86.40 104.72
N GLU A 675 -121.88 85.43 105.00
CA GLU A 675 -121.73 84.87 106.34
C GLU A 675 -121.09 85.86 107.32
N GLN A 676 -120.29 86.84 106.87
CA GLN A 676 -119.86 87.96 107.72
C GLN A 676 -121.02 88.92 108.03
N THR A 677 -121.89 89.25 107.05
CA THR A 677 -123.11 90.01 107.35
C THR A 677 -124.10 89.21 108.20
N ARG A 678 -124.15 87.89 108.03
CA ARG A 678 -124.97 86.99 108.85
C ARG A 678 -124.41 86.86 110.25
N CYS A 679 -123.09 86.76 110.42
CA CYS A 679 -122.44 86.82 111.72
C CYS A 679 -122.69 88.17 112.38
N LYS A 680 -122.70 89.30 111.66
CA LYS A 680 -123.09 90.60 112.23
C LYS A 680 -124.55 90.65 112.69
N VAL A 681 -125.48 90.14 111.88
CA VAL A 681 -126.89 90.00 112.30
C VAL A 681 -127.02 89.03 113.49
N LEU A 682 -126.23 87.95 113.52
CA LEU A 682 -126.18 87.01 114.64
C LEU A 682 -125.44 87.59 115.86
N GLU A 683 -124.54 88.56 115.71
CA GLU A 683 -123.87 89.32 116.77
C GLU A 683 -124.87 90.32 117.38
N GLU A 684 -125.65 91.02 116.55
CA GLU A 684 -126.79 91.86 116.95
C GLU A 684 -127.91 91.02 117.63
N GLU A 685 -128.19 89.80 117.15
CA GLU A 685 -129.08 88.84 117.82
C GLU A 685 -128.45 88.22 119.08
N LEU A 686 -127.12 88.15 119.20
CA LEU A 686 -126.42 87.65 120.40
C LEU A 686 -126.37 88.68 121.54
N GLU A 687 -126.61 89.97 121.28
CA GLU A 687 -126.87 90.96 122.34
C GLU A 687 -128.20 90.69 123.08
N ASN A 688 -129.07 89.79 122.59
CA ASN A 688 -130.25 89.28 123.29
C ASN A 688 -130.20 87.74 123.45
N PRO A 689 -129.82 87.20 124.64
CA PRO A 689 -129.35 85.82 124.75
C PRO A 689 -130.45 84.74 124.82
N LEU A 690 -130.59 83.94 123.75
CA LEU A 690 -131.36 82.67 123.75
C LEU A 690 -130.67 81.48 123.04
N ASN A 691 -129.44 81.19 123.49
CA ASN A 691 -128.93 79.84 123.81
C ASN A 691 -129.34 78.60 122.96
N VAL A 692 -128.36 77.95 122.29
CA VAL A 692 -127.90 76.53 122.51
C VAL A 692 -127.04 75.99 121.34
N HIS A 693 -126.01 75.19 121.66
CA HIS A 693 -124.99 74.65 120.75
C HIS A 693 -125.45 73.58 119.73
N ARG A 694 -124.68 73.39 118.64
CA ARG A 694 -123.86 72.14 118.45
C ARG A 694 -122.93 72.11 117.23
N TRP A 695 -121.82 71.39 117.36
CA TRP A 695 -120.99 70.83 116.26
C TRP A 695 -121.31 69.35 116.00
N ARG A 696 -120.98 68.81 114.82
CA ARG A 696 -120.67 67.37 114.63
C ARG A 696 -119.72 67.12 113.44
N LYS A 697 -118.97 66.01 113.49
CA LYS A 697 -118.04 65.52 112.45
C LYS A 697 -118.73 64.56 111.46
N LEU A 698 -118.10 64.37 110.30
CA LEU A 698 -118.34 63.30 109.31
C LEU A 698 -117.56 62.02 109.65
N GLU A 699 -117.98 60.90 109.07
CA GLU A 699 -117.28 59.60 109.06
C GLU A 699 -117.00 59.17 107.60
N ALA A 700 -116.06 58.23 107.42
CA ALA A 700 -115.64 57.68 106.12
C ALA A 700 -115.25 56.20 106.26
N SER A 701 -115.25 55.45 105.15
CA SER A 701 -115.00 54.00 105.12
C SER A 701 -114.10 53.59 103.96
N ASP A 702 -113.03 52.84 104.26
CA ASP A 702 -112.08 52.26 103.28
C ASP A 702 -112.30 50.74 103.10
N PRO A 703 -112.00 50.17 101.90
CA PRO A 703 -112.03 48.73 101.64
C PRO A 703 -110.77 47.98 102.10
N SER A 704 -110.86 46.64 102.20
CA SER A 704 -109.92 45.84 103.00
C SER A 704 -108.53 45.57 102.40
N THR A 705 -107.54 45.44 103.29
CA THR A 705 -106.12 45.15 102.98
C THR A 705 -105.84 43.81 102.28
N TYR A 706 -106.80 42.88 102.26
CA TYR A 706 -106.61 41.51 101.75
C TYR A 706 -106.36 41.46 100.23
N GLU A 707 -107.00 42.34 99.46
CA GLU A 707 -106.84 42.37 97.99
C GLU A 707 -105.40 42.74 97.58
N LEU A 708 -104.77 43.62 98.35
CA LEU A 708 -103.41 44.08 98.09
C LEU A 708 -102.39 42.92 98.25
N ILE A 709 -102.59 42.08 99.27
CA ILE A 709 -101.73 40.92 99.58
C ILE A 709 -101.78 39.88 98.45
N GLN A 710 -102.98 39.56 97.94
CA GLN A 710 -103.09 38.64 96.80
C GLN A 710 -102.39 39.17 95.54
N LYS A 711 -102.43 40.49 95.31
CA LYS A 711 -101.80 41.13 94.15
C LYS A 711 -100.27 41.04 94.22
N ILE A 712 -99.69 41.24 95.40
CA ILE A 712 -98.25 41.09 95.65
C ILE A 712 -97.77 39.65 95.37
N GLN A 713 -98.47 38.64 95.89
CA GLN A 713 -98.06 37.24 95.73
C GLN A 713 -98.10 36.75 94.27
N ARG A 714 -99.04 37.24 93.44
CA ARG A 714 -99.06 36.93 92.00
C ARG A 714 -97.87 37.52 91.26
N LEU A 715 -97.52 38.77 91.55
CA LEU A 715 -96.39 39.47 90.94
C LEU A 715 -95.05 38.81 91.31
N GLN A 716 -94.87 38.38 92.57
CA GLN A 716 -93.67 37.66 93.01
C GLN A 716 -93.45 36.35 92.24
N LYS A 717 -94.51 35.55 91.99
CA LYS A 717 -94.40 34.31 91.20
C LYS A 717 -94.05 34.58 89.73
N GLN A 718 -94.61 35.64 89.13
CA GLN A 718 -94.24 36.04 87.76
C GLN A 718 -92.79 36.53 87.65
N LEU A 719 -92.30 37.26 88.66
CA LEU A 719 -90.92 37.75 88.70
C LEU A 719 -89.92 36.58 88.72
N ILE A 720 -90.13 35.59 89.60
CA ILE A 720 -89.25 34.40 89.73
C ILE A 720 -89.19 33.60 88.42
N SER A 721 -90.33 33.41 87.74
CA SER A 721 -90.39 32.76 86.43
C SER A 721 -89.58 33.52 85.37
N LYS A 722 -89.69 34.86 85.32
CA LYS A 722 -88.93 35.66 84.36
C LYS A 722 -87.45 35.78 84.67
N THR A 723 -87.02 35.69 85.93
CA THR A 723 -85.58 35.58 86.24
C THR A 723 -84.98 34.26 85.77
N GLY A 724 -85.73 33.16 85.77
CA GLY A 724 -85.29 31.87 85.21
C GLY A 724 -85.02 31.95 83.71
N GLU A 725 -85.98 32.46 82.93
CA GLU A 725 -85.85 32.63 81.46
C GLU A 725 -84.66 33.52 81.02
N VAL A 726 -84.18 34.41 81.89
CA VAL A 726 -83.01 35.26 81.61
C VAL A 726 -81.72 34.47 81.82
N ILE A 727 -81.59 33.74 82.93
CA ILE A 727 -80.39 32.95 83.26
C ILE A 727 -80.15 31.86 82.19
N GLU A 728 -81.19 31.19 81.72
CA GLU A 728 -81.10 30.21 80.63
C GLU A 728 -80.56 30.82 79.32
N LYS A 729 -80.96 32.06 79.00
CA LYS A 729 -80.52 32.77 77.79
C LYS A 729 -79.10 33.34 77.92
N GLU A 730 -78.69 33.75 79.11
CA GLU A 730 -77.31 34.17 79.39
C GLU A 730 -76.32 33.00 79.27
N LEU A 731 -76.69 31.81 79.77
CA LEU A 731 -75.92 30.58 79.56
C LEU A 731 -75.77 30.24 78.07
N LEU A 732 -76.89 30.26 77.32
CA LEU A 732 -76.89 29.99 75.87
C LEU A 732 -76.03 31.00 75.09
N LEU A 733 -75.99 32.27 75.50
CA LEU A 733 -75.10 33.28 74.93
C LEU A 733 -73.63 32.95 75.18
N GLN A 734 -73.25 32.63 76.41
CA GLN A 734 -71.85 32.29 76.75
C GLN A 734 -71.32 31.06 75.98
N GLU A 735 -72.18 30.07 75.71
CA GLU A 735 -71.80 28.93 74.86
C GLU A 735 -71.54 29.34 73.40
N LYS A 736 -72.38 30.22 72.83
CA LYS A 736 -72.19 30.72 71.45
C LYS A 736 -70.98 31.64 71.33
N GLU A 737 -70.69 32.44 72.35
CA GLU A 737 -69.49 33.30 72.38
C GLU A 737 -68.20 32.47 72.41
N LYS A 738 -68.14 31.40 73.22
CA LYS A 738 -66.99 30.46 73.24
C LYS A 738 -66.78 29.83 71.87
N LEU A 739 -67.83 29.23 71.29
CA LEU A 739 -67.78 28.64 69.94
C LEU A 739 -67.32 29.64 68.88
N TYR A 740 -67.76 30.90 68.94
CA TYR A 740 -67.33 31.95 68.02
C TYR A 740 -65.84 32.28 68.16
N VAL A 741 -65.33 32.39 69.39
CA VAL A 741 -63.90 32.66 69.66
C VAL A 741 -63.01 31.49 69.23
N GLU A 742 -63.47 30.24 69.42
CA GLU A 742 -62.77 29.04 68.96
C GLU A 742 -62.72 28.96 67.43
N LEU A 743 -63.86 29.16 66.75
CA LEU A 743 -63.92 29.17 65.29
C LEU A 743 -63.01 30.25 64.68
N LYS A 744 -62.96 31.43 65.32
CA LYS A 744 -62.10 32.54 64.92
C LYS A 744 -60.60 32.22 65.10
N HIS A 745 -60.21 31.46 66.13
CA HIS A 745 -58.84 30.97 66.29
C HIS A 745 -58.47 29.89 65.27
N VAL A 746 -59.42 29.03 64.87
CA VAL A 746 -59.18 28.03 63.80
C VAL A 746 -58.99 28.73 62.45
N LEU A 747 -59.86 29.68 62.09
CA LEU A 747 -59.74 30.46 60.85
C LEU A 747 -58.45 31.27 60.80
N ALA A 748 -58.05 31.91 61.91
CA ALA A 748 -56.78 32.65 62.01
C ALA A 748 -55.52 31.77 61.93
N ARG A 749 -55.66 30.43 61.99
CA ARG A 749 -54.56 29.45 61.81
C ARG A 749 -54.54 28.78 60.44
N GLN A 750 -55.54 29.02 59.59
CA GLN A 750 -55.52 28.53 58.21
C GLN A 750 -54.66 29.45 57.34
N PRO A 751 -53.76 28.91 56.50
CA PRO A 751 -53.02 29.71 55.54
C PRO A 751 -53.98 30.33 54.53
N GLY A 752 -53.85 31.64 54.28
CA GLY A 752 -54.70 32.37 53.34
C GLY A 752 -54.54 31.92 51.88
N PRO A 753 -55.44 32.34 50.97
CA PRO A 753 -55.43 31.91 49.56
C PRO A 753 -54.08 32.19 48.87
N GLU A 754 -53.44 33.33 49.16
CA GLU A 754 -52.10 33.69 48.67
C GLU A 754 -51.05 32.61 48.97
N ALA A 755 -51.12 31.96 50.14
CA ALA A 755 -50.19 30.90 50.52
C ALA A 755 -50.49 29.56 49.82
N ALA A 756 -51.74 29.32 49.42
CA ALA A 756 -52.10 28.19 48.56
C ALA A 756 -51.62 28.41 47.11
N GLU A 757 -51.77 29.63 46.58
CA GLU A 757 -51.25 30.04 45.27
C GLU A 757 -49.71 29.98 45.22
N GLN A 758 -49.03 30.47 46.25
CA GLN A 758 -47.57 30.32 46.40
C GLN A 758 -47.16 28.83 46.44
N LEU A 759 -47.89 27.98 47.17
CA LEU A 759 -47.65 26.53 47.16
C LEU A 759 -47.85 25.89 45.78
N GLN A 760 -48.82 26.37 45.00
CA GLN A 760 -49.07 25.91 43.63
C GLN A 760 -47.96 26.36 42.67
N LEU A 761 -47.51 27.61 42.78
CA LEU A 761 -46.34 28.14 42.07
C LEU A 761 -45.07 27.35 42.40
N TYR A 762 -44.73 27.18 43.68
CA TYR A 762 -43.55 26.40 44.09
C TYR A 762 -43.63 24.94 43.62
N ARG A 763 -44.81 24.30 43.66
CA ARG A 763 -45.01 22.96 43.08
C ARG A 763 -44.80 22.93 41.56
N HIS A 764 -45.17 23.99 40.84
CA HIS A 764 -44.92 24.10 39.40
C HIS A 764 -43.41 24.28 39.11
N THR A 765 -42.75 25.24 39.76
CA THR A 765 -41.31 25.50 39.59
C THR A 765 -40.47 24.28 39.98
N LEU A 766 -40.84 23.55 41.05
CA LEU A 766 -40.14 22.34 41.48
C LEU A 766 -40.29 21.20 40.46
N ARG A 767 -41.46 21.05 39.82
CA ARG A 767 -41.65 20.12 38.69
C ARG A 767 -40.78 20.48 37.49
N GLU A 768 -40.64 21.77 37.17
CA GLU A 768 -39.78 22.23 36.06
C GLU A 768 -38.30 22.03 36.38
N LYS A 769 -37.85 22.37 37.59
CA LYS A 769 -36.49 22.10 38.05
C LYS A 769 -36.19 20.60 38.08
N THR A 770 -37.17 19.75 38.40
CA THR A 770 -37.04 18.30 38.29
C THR A 770 -36.90 17.83 36.83
N LYS A 771 -37.60 18.45 35.88
CA LYS A 771 -37.38 18.19 34.43
C LYS A 771 -35.98 18.62 34.00
N GLN A 772 -35.53 19.81 34.39
CA GLN A 772 -34.19 20.33 34.07
C GLN A 772 -33.09 19.42 34.65
N LEU A 773 -33.23 18.96 35.89
CA LEU A 773 -32.30 18.01 36.50
C LEU A 773 -32.27 16.64 35.80
N LYS A 774 -33.42 16.16 35.28
CA LYS A 774 -33.44 14.92 34.47
C LYS A 774 -32.69 15.09 33.15
N VAL A 775 -32.85 16.22 32.46
CA VAL A 775 -32.12 16.53 31.22
C VAL A 775 -30.61 16.62 31.51
N LEU A 776 -30.20 17.41 32.50
CA LEU A 776 -28.81 17.53 32.93
C LEU A 776 -28.20 16.18 33.37
N SER A 777 -28.99 15.31 34.00
CA SER A 777 -28.55 13.95 34.36
C SER A 777 -28.38 13.05 33.12
N SER A 778 -29.24 13.16 32.10
CA SER A 778 -29.04 12.43 30.84
C SER A 778 -27.84 12.96 30.03
N GLU A 779 -27.60 14.26 30.05
CA GLU A 779 -26.40 14.89 29.47
C GLU A 779 -25.13 14.43 30.20
N LEU A 780 -25.13 14.44 31.54
CA LEU A 780 -24.02 13.93 32.36
C LEU A 780 -23.71 12.46 32.03
N ASN A 781 -24.73 11.59 32.01
CA ASN A 781 -24.56 10.18 31.68
C ASN A 781 -24.01 9.97 30.25
N MET A 782 -24.41 10.82 29.29
CA MET A 782 -23.86 10.80 27.92
C MET A 782 -22.37 11.20 27.93
N TYR A 783 -21.99 12.26 28.63
CA TYR A 783 -20.58 12.66 28.76
C TYR A 783 -19.73 11.65 29.54
N GLU A 784 -20.31 10.94 30.52
CA GLU A 784 -19.65 9.83 31.20
C GLU A 784 -19.43 8.63 30.26
N SER A 785 -20.39 8.28 29.40
CA SER A 785 -20.21 7.25 28.36
C SER A 785 -19.09 7.65 27.40
N GLN A 786 -19.12 8.87 26.87
CA GLN A 786 -18.06 9.39 25.98
C GLN A 786 -16.69 9.40 26.69
N SER A 787 -16.62 9.75 27.98
CA SER A 787 -15.38 9.68 28.77
C SER A 787 -14.87 8.24 28.93
N GLN A 788 -15.76 7.25 29.07
CA GLN A 788 -15.41 5.82 29.12
C GLN A 788 -14.94 5.30 27.75
N GLU A 789 -15.61 5.70 26.67
CA GLU A 789 -15.21 5.41 25.28
C GLU A 789 -13.82 5.98 24.98
N TYR A 790 -13.56 7.26 25.30
CA TYR A 790 -12.23 7.85 25.12
C TYR A 790 -11.15 7.21 25.99
N LYS A 791 -11.46 6.77 27.23
CA LYS A 791 -10.51 5.98 28.04
C LYS A 791 -10.18 4.65 27.37
N TYR A 792 -11.19 3.94 26.87
CA TYR A 792 -11.00 2.68 26.14
C TYR A 792 -10.19 2.88 24.85
N GLU A 793 -10.42 3.96 24.10
CA GLU A 793 -9.59 4.30 22.93
C GLU A 793 -8.14 4.63 23.30
N ILE A 794 -7.91 5.39 24.37
CA ILE A 794 -6.56 5.68 24.89
C ILE A 794 -5.86 4.39 25.32
N GLU A 795 -6.54 3.48 26.00
CA GLU A 795 -6.00 2.17 26.38
C GLU A 795 -5.73 1.28 25.15
N ARG A 796 -6.62 1.28 24.14
CA ARG A 796 -6.42 0.56 22.88
C ARG A 796 -5.18 1.08 22.15
N LEU A 797 -5.06 2.39 21.98
CA LEU A 797 -3.92 3.05 21.35
C LEU A 797 -2.62 2.86 22.14
N ALA A 798 -2.66 2.88 23.47
CA ALA A 798 -1.50 2.57 24.31
C ALA A 798 -1.05 1.11 24.15
N ASN A 799 -1.98 0.17 24.05
CA ASN A 799 -1.69 -1.25 23.78
C ASN A 799 -1.18 -1.47 22.35
N GLU A 800 -1.75 -0.79 21.35
CA GLU A 800 -1.24 -0.78 19.96
C GLU A 800 0.19 -0.25 19.92
N LEU A 801 0.49 0.88 20.58
CA LEU A 801 1.82 1.48 20.66
C LEU A 801 2.80 0.56 21.41
N LEU A 802 2.39 -0.09 22.51
CA LEU A 802 3.17 -1.13 23.18
C LEU A 802 3.47 -2.31 22.26
N ASN A 803 2.50 -2.74 21.44
CA ASN A 803 2.68 -3.84 20.50
C ASN A 803 3.57 -3.45 19.30
N VAL A 804 3.50 -2.21 18.82
CA VAL A 804 4.46 -1.65 17.85
C VAL A 804 5.87 -1.58 18.46
N LYS A 805 6.01 -1.11 19.70
CA LYS A 805 7.29 -1.08 20.43
C LYS A 805 7.88 -2.49 20.64
N LYS A 806 7.05 -3.48 20.99
CA LYS A 806 7.43 -4.90 21.06
C LYS A 806 7.89 -5.44 19.69
N LYS A 807 7.14 -5.17 18.61
CA LYS A 807 7.50 -5.56 17.23
C LYS A 807 8.82 -4.93 16.79
N TYR A 808 9.00 -3.63 17.01
CA TYR A 808 10.24 -2.91 16.70
C TYR A 808 11.45 -3.44 17.48
N LEU A 809 11.32 -3.69 18.78
CA LEU A 809 12.39 -4.29 19.58
C LEU A 809 12.70 -5.74 19.17
N ALA A 810 11.68 -6.52 18.79
CA ALA A 810 11.88 -7.87 18.26
C ALA A 810 12.57 -7.86 16.88
N GLN A 811 12.23 -6.91 16.01
CA GLN A 811 12.90 -6.72 14.73
C GLN A 811 14.35 -6.25 14.93
N LYS A 812 14.60 -5.25 15.78
CA LYS A 812 15.96 -4.80 16.12
C LYS A 812 16.82 -5.91 16.72
N ARG A 813 16.24 -6.80 17.55
CA ARG A 813 16.92 -8.02 18.04
C ARG A 813 17.22 -9.00 16.91
N LYS A 814 16.30 -9.22 15.96
CA LYS A 814 16.55 -10.06 14.78
C LYS A 814 17.63 -9.48 13.86
N GLU A 815 17.64 -8.17 13.63
CA GLU A 815 18.68 -7.47 12.85
C GLU A 815 20.05 -7.53 13.54
N GLN A 816 20.08 -7.40 14.86
CA GLN A 816 21.31 -7.57 15.64
C GLN A 816 21.81 -9.02 15.59
N GLN A 817 20.94 -10.01 15.79
CA GLN A 817 21.29 -11.43 15.65
C GLN A 817 21.68 -11.81 14.20
N ALA A 818 21.14 -11.12 13.19
CA ALA A 818 21.57 -11.29 11.80
C ALA A 818 22.98 -10.73 11.61
N LYS A 819 23.29 -9.53 12.13
CA LYS A 819 24.64 -8.94 12.07
C LYS A 819 25.67 -9.70 12.89
N GLU A 820 25.28 -10.27 14.02
CA GLU A 820 26.11 -11.17 14.83
C GLU A 820 26.35 -12.50 14.09
N LYS A 821 25.36 -13.02 13.35
CA LYS A 821 25.55 -14.18 12.47
C LYS A 821 26.43 -13.87 11.26
N GLU A 822 26.24 -12.74 10.58
CA GLU A 822 27.11 -12.29 9.49
C GLU A 822 28.56 -12.09 9.96
N ARG A 823 28.77 -11.56 11.18
CA ARG A 823 30.10 -11.52 11.81
C ARG A 823 30.66 -12.91 12.08
N SER A 824 29.89 -13.81 12.71
CA SER A 824 30.36 -15.18 12.97
C SER A 824 30.66 -15.95 11.68
N LEU A 825 29.92 -15.71 10.59
CA LEU A 825 30.19 -16.31 9.27
C LEU A 825 31.44 -15.72 8.62
N ALA A 826 31.66 -14.40 8.71
CA ALA A 826 32.89 -13.74 8.27
C ALA A 826 34.13 -14.17 9.08
N GLU A 827 33.95 -14.54 10.35
CA GLU A 827 35.00 -15.14 11.18
C GLU A 827 35.23 -16.63 10.84
N MET A 828 34.18 -17.36 10.42
CA MET A 828 34.27 -18.79 10.07
C MET A 828 34.86 -19.08 8.69
N GLU A 829 34.85 -18.13 7.75
CA GLU A 829 35.46 -18.28 6.42
C GLU A 829 36.95 -17.81 6.34
N SER A 830 37.62 -17.60 7.49
CA SER A 830 39.00 -17.05 7.53
C SER A 830 40.04 -17.87 8.32
N GLU A 831 39.89 -19.19 8.45
CA GLU A 831 40.96 -20.06 8.99
C GLU A 831 41.92 -20.58 7.90
N PHE A 832 42.80 -19.69 7.42
CA PHE A 832 44.09 -20.08 6.81
C PHE A 832 45.25 -19.47 7.60
N PRO A 833 46.32 -20.23 7.91
CA PRO A 833 47.27 -19.86 8.96
C PRO A 833 48.23 -18.74 8.50
N ARG A 834 48.03 -17.52 9.00
CA ARG A 834 49.02 -16.44 8.88
C ARG A 834 50.04 -16.50 10.01
N ARG A 835 51.32 -16.52 9.62
CA ARG A 835 52.48 -16.49 10.53
C ARG A 835 52.53 -15.19 11.33
N LYS A 836 53.18 -15.24 12.50
CA LYS A 836 53.63 -14.04 13.24
C LYS A 836 54.43 -13.10 12.32
N PRO A 837 54.26 -11.79 12.49
CA PRO A 837 55.36 -10.85 12.47
C PRO A 837 55.54 -10.23 13.86
N ASP A 838 56.74 -10.34 14.42
CA ASP A 838 57.19 -9.41 15.46
C ASP A 838 57.41 -8.02 14.82
N VAL A 839 56.92 -6.96 15.48
CA VAL A 839 57.46 -5.59 15.53
C VAL A 839 56.44 -4.71 16.30
N PRO A 840 56.88 -3.88 17.27
CA PRO A 840 55.95 -3.20 18.18
C PRO A 840 55.27 -1.98 17.56
N ARG A 841 54.01 -1.73 17.94
CA ARG A 841 53.37 -0.42 17.80
C ARG A 841 53.18 0.23 19.16
N PHE A 842 53.76 1.43 19.28
CA PHE A 842 53.60 2.33 20.41
C PHE A 842 52.16 2.88 20.46
N THR A 843 51.57 2.94 21.65
CA THR A 843 50.53 3.91 22.01
C THR A 843 50.88 4.49 23.37
N GLY A 844 51.26 5.78 23.40
CA GLY A 844 51.58 6.49 24.63
C GLY A 844 50.33 6.81 25.46
N GLY A 845 50.53 7.20 26.72
CA GLY A 845 49.44 7.42 27.69
C GLY A 845 49.35 6.29 28.72
N GLY A 846 50.46 5.99 29.39
CA GLY A 846 50.52 4.88 30.35
C GLY A 846 49.98 5.23 31.74
N PHE A 847 49.16 4.35 32.28
CA PHE A 847 49.07 4.07 33.72
C PHE A 847 48.94 2.56 33.92
N ALA A 848 49.54 2.02 34.98
CA ALA A 848 49.62 0.58 35.23
C ALA A 848 48.83 0.16 36.48
N LEU A 849 48.19 -1.00 36.36
CA LEU A 849 47.90 -2.00 37.41
C LEU A 849 47.73 -1.54 38.87
N SER A 850 46.51 -1.66 39.39
CA SER A 850 46.30 -2.13 40.77
C SER A 850 45.02 -2.98 40.89
N ARG A 851 45.09 -4.07 41.66
CA ARG A 851 43.96 -4.99 41.96
C ARG A 851 43.12 -4.48 43.16
N PRO A 852 41.97 -5.11 43.50
CA PRO A 852 40.90 -4.48 44.31
C PRO A 852 40.97 -4.81 45.81
N LEU A 853 40.13 -4.13 46.60
CA LEU A 853 39.56 -4.47 47.93
C LEU A 853 38.43 -3.44 48.25
N PRO A 854 37.56 -3.62 49.27
CA PRO A 854 36.70 -4.76 49.60
C PRO A 854 35.20 -4.38 49.72
N ARG A 855 34.35 -5.33 50.15
CA ARG A 855 32.94 -5.07 50.56
C ARG A 855 32.86 -4.20 51.83
N VAL A 856 31.82 -3.37 51.91
CA VAL A 856 31.08 -3.07 53.17
C VAL A 856 29.58 -3.08 52.85
N THR A 857 28.75 -3.48 53.81
CA THR A 857 27.29 -3.61 53.70
C THR A 857 26.54 -2.39 54.25
N ALA A 858 25.49 -1.97 53.53
CA ALA A 858 24.27 -1.37 54.06
C ALA A 858 23.13 -1.72 53.09
#